data_AF-A0A0Q7VHW2-F1
#
_entry.id   AF-A0A0Q7VHW2-F1
#
_cell.length_a   1.000
_cell.length_b   1.000
_cell.length_c   1.000
_cell.angle_alpha   90.00
_cell.angle_beta   90.00
_cell.angle_gamma   90.00
#
_symmetry.space_group_name_H-M   'P 1'
#
loop_
_entity.id
_entity.type
_entity.pdbx_description
1 polymer ?
#
loop_
_entity_poly.entity_id
_entity_poly.type
_entity_poly.pdbx_seq_one_letter_code
_entity_poly.pdbx_strand_id
1 'polypeptide(L)'
;MRSQPSPDIPTPEKNRTERRQEVEALRLKLLENGFSPIRNRDKATFMKDWPFMEITPEVVRSWSRIGRDRATGLRLDNGLAAIDIDIDDHALVAALANAVLDMVPELDRENVPLLVRTSGKAKEAWFVRTEEPFGRIYTRRWVKAGETLDEGSHVLEIFGGASARQMGAFGPHTVERDGTVMREYSWRDQSPADVRLEELPVLTKSQFFAIADKAEELMRAAGWEPVALTEKGENAAQRVYDLTDDLLFDVHEGPHGVSMAELKTMAEADGDGLRVSASWLEGPDPKRSPDRCLVSITRSGHLAVWDSATGVTHVEVAGEPVDPGVLTMPASAPGELILTTKGWPRWCHENACILLEHDPEWIDALAYDEFNCKTLLLRPIPGATMEHVDFRPRELRDTDVINALRWFNRRQFPSATRAVLYDAMLAVARQSIISPVRHYLEDLHWDGSRRLDTWLVDYCGAEDTAYTRAVGRRWMLSAVARALKPGCKADYCMILEGEQGIGKSTLLRRLASSEWFHDGLRDMTSKDASMALRGRWIVELPELSAMRRSDVEAVKAFLSRNEERYRPPYDRAEVSEPRRCVFAGTTNRTDYLLDDTGARRFWPVRVTRADTDSVANDRDQLWAEAVVAYRAEEPWWPSDDMAREAAQVAATRTEDDPWTGPILNYVEKRDEVGSQELLAAVSLPQTVMTKADAKRATGILRRNGWTRDGQFTKGPNKGAARYVRVPAAARRAR
;
A
#
# COMPACT_ATOMS: atom_id res chain seq x y z
N MET A 1 -9.23 17.48 80.32
CA MET A 1 -8.36 18.07 79.29
C MET A 1 -8.78 17.50 77.94
N ARG A 2 -9.40 18.29 77.07
CA ARG A 2 -9.69 17.88 75.70
C ARG A 2 -8.39 17.94 74.92
N SER A 3 -7.87 16.79 74.49
CA SER A 3 -6.72 16.69 73.61
C SER A 3 -7.06 17.29 72.26
N GLN A 4 -6.28 18.28 71.82
CA GLN A 4 -6.38 18.84 70.48
C GLN A 4 -6.06 17.75 69.43
N PRO A 5 -6.70 17.76 68.26
CA PRO A 5 -6.34 16.87 67.17
C PRO A 5 -4.94 17.24 66.65
N SER A 6 -4.09 16.22 66.55
CA SER A 6 -2.77 16.28 65.92
C SER A 6 -2.92 16.73 64.46
N PRO A 7 -2.01 17.55 63.90
CA PRO A 7 -2.08 17.93 62.50
C PRO A 7 -1.94 16.67 61.62
N ASP A 8 -2.89 16.47 60.71
CA ASP A 8 -2.90 15.38 59.73
C ASP A 8 -1.61 15.45 58.89
N ILE A 9 -0.68 14.52 59.12
CA ILE A 9 0.50 14.33 58.26
C ILE A 9 0.01 13.59 57.00
N PRO A 10 0.06 14.18 55.80
CA PRO A 10 -0.46 13.54 54.60
C PRO A 10 0.35 12.29 54.24
N THR A 11 -0.33 11.21 53.84
CA THR A 11 0.32 9.98 53.38
C THR A 11 1.07 10.20 52.05
N PRO A 12 2.15 9.43 51.77
CA PRO A 12 2.98 9.60 50.56
C PRO A 12 2.20 9.51 49.23
N GLU A 13 1.11 8.74 49.19
CA GLU A 13 0.24 8.62 48.00
C GLU A 13 -0.67 9.83 47.79
N LYS A 14 -1.14 10.46 48.88
CA LYS A 14 -1.95 11.69 48.83
C LYS A 14 -1.11 12.85 48.27
N ASN A 15 0.12 13.00 48.78
CA ASN A 15 1.11 13.96 48.28
C ASN A 15 1.51 13.73 46.81
N ARG A 16 1.52 12.47 46.33
CA ARG A 16 1.82 12.16 44.92
C ARG A 16 0.67 12.50 43.97
N THR A 17 -0.58 12.36 44.43
CA THR A 17 -1.76 12.64 43.63
C THR A 17 -2.01 14.14 43.51
N GLU A 18 -1.89 14.87 44.62
CA GLU A 18 -1.99 16.34 44.66
C GLU A 18 -0.94 16.99 43.75
N ARG A 19 0.33 16.56 43.84
CA ARG A 19 1.41 17.05 42.96
C ARG A 19 1.18 16.78 41.47
N ARG A 20 0.50 15.69 41.10
CA ARG A 20 0.15 15.42 39.69
C ARG A 20 -0.92 16.38 39.18
N GLN A 21 -1.89 16.68 40.03
CA GLN A 21 -2.95 17.64 39.72
C GLN A 21 -2.39 19.07 39.60
N GLU A 22 -1.41 19.44 40.43
CA GLU A 22 -0.70 20.73 40.33
C GLU A 22 0.04 20.88 39.00
N VAL A 23 0.80 19.86 38.57
CA VAL A 23 1.53 19.89 37.30
C VAL A 23 0.57 19.90 36.10
N GLU A 24 -0.55 19.16 36.18
CA GLU A 24 -1.60 19.21 35.16
C GLU A 24 -2.22 20.61 35.06
N ALA A 25 -2.64 21.18 36.20
CA ALA A 25 -3.23 22.52 36.25
C ALA A 25 -2.29 23.59 35.71
N LEU A 26 -1.01 23.51 36.07
CA LEU A 26 0.03 24.37 35.52
C LEU A 26 0.12 24.26 34.00
N ARG A 27 0.21 23.04 33.45
CA ARG A 27 0.31 22.84 31.99
C ARG A 27 -0.92 23.35 31.25
N LEU A 28 -2.11 23.15 31.81
CA LEU A 28 -3.33 23.72 31.25
C LEU A 28 -3.31 25.26 31.26
N LYS A 29 -2.79 25.86 32.35
CA LYS A 29 -2.63 27.32 32.45
C LYS A 29 -1.64 27.86 31.42
N LEU A 30 -0.51 27.18 31.21
CA LEU A 30 0.47 27.54 30.18
C LEU A 30 -0.14 27.53 28.78
N LEU A 31 -0.96 26.51 28.49
CA LEU A 31 -1.67 26.40 27.22
C LEU A 31 -2.70 27.52 27.03
N GLU A 32 -3.45 27.88 28.08
CA GLU A 32 -4.38 29.02 28.07
C GLU A 32 -3.65 30.35 27.82
N ASN A 33 -2.45 30.50 28.36
CA ASN A 33 -1.58 31.66 28.14
C ASN A 33 -0.89 31.65 26.76
N GLY A 34 -1.17 30.66 25.90
CA GLY A 34 -0.65 30.59 24.52
C GLY A 34 0.70 29.89 24.36
N PHE A 35 1.26 29.33 25.43
CA PHE A 35 2.48 28.54 25.38
C PHE A 35 2.19 27.07 25.08
N SER A 36 3.17 26.36 24.50
CA SER A 36 3.08 24.93 24.20
C SER A 36 3.84 24.10 25.26
N PRO A 37 3.19 23.61 26.33
CA PRO A 37 3.86 22.87 27.40
C PRO A 37 4.25 21.45 26.95
N ILE A 38 5.44 21.00 27.33
CA ILE A 38 5.98 19.67 27.02
C ILE A 38 6.25 18.93 28.34
N ARG A 39 5.92 17.62 28.40
CA ARG A 39 6.28 16.80 29.57
C ARG A 39 7.76 16.43 29.54
N ASN A 40 8.47 16.84 30.59
CA ASN A 40 9.88 16.56 30.76
C ASN A 40 10.12 15.65 31.96
N ARG A 41 11.21 14.89 31.87
CA ARG A 41 11.94 14.39 33.02
C ARG A 41 13.22 15.21 33.09
N ASP A 42 13.37 15.92 34.19
CA ASP A 42 14.45 16.88 34.41
C ASP A 42 14.51 17.91 33.27
N LYS A 43 15.58 17.91 32.47
CA LYS A 43 15.76 18.83 31.33
C LYS A 43 15.23 18.29 30.01
N ALA A 44 14.94 16.99 29.91
CA ALA A 44 14.68 16.32 28.64
C ALA A 44 13.22 15.87 28.49
N THR A 45 12.73 15.87 27.25
CA THR A 45 11.42 15.29 26.91
C THR A 45 11.59 13.91 26.29
N PHE A 46 10.73 12.99 26.70
CA PHE A 46 10.66 11.60 26.19
C PHE A 46 9.35 11.35 25.46
N MET A 47 8.68 12.42 25.07
CA MET A 47 7.47 12.36 24.24
C MET A 47 7.84 11.95 22.82
N LYS A 48 7.21 10.92 22.27
CA LYS A 48 7.32 10.62 20.84
C LYS A 48 6.66 11.75 20.03
N ASP A 49 7.28 12.17 18.93
CA ASP A 49 6.76 13.17 17.99
C ASP A 49 6.47 14.58 18.57
N TRP A 50 7.01 14.87 19.76
CA TRP A 50 6.78 16.12 20.49
C TRP A 50 7.05 17.43 19.73
N PRO A 51 7.99 17.52 18.77
CA PRO A 51 8.21 18.77 18.05
C PRO A 51 7.04 19.16 17.15
N PHE A 52 6.24 18.18 16.74
CA PHE A 52 5.16 18.35 15.75
C PHE A 52 3.78 18.02 16.33
N MET A 53 3.73 17.49 17.56
CA MET A 53 2.49 17.11 18.24
C MET A 53 1.64 18.34 18.52
N GLU A 54 0.37 18.30 18.16
CA GLU A 54 -0.59 19.31 18.60
C GLU A 54 -0.87 19.15 20.09
N ILE A 55 -0.76 20.24 20.86
CA ILE A 55 -0.91 20.23 22.32
C ILE A 55 -2.28 20.81 22.65
N THR A 56 -3.27 19.94 22.85
CA THR A 56 -4.62 20.34 23.25
C THR A 56 -4.84 20.12 24.75
N PRO A 57 -5.88 20.73 25.36
CA PRO A 57 -6.22 20.48 26.75
C PRO A 57 -6.45 18.99 27.05
N GLU A 58 -7.02 18.24 26.11
CA GLU A 58 -7.26 16.79 26.23
C GLU A 58 -5.94 16.02 26.26
N VAL A 59 -4.99 16.41 25.41
CA VAL A 59 -3.64 15.84 25.39
C VAL A 59 -2.95 16.11 26.73
N VAL A 60 -3.01 17.33 27.25
CA VAL A 60 -2.42 17.69 28.55
C VAL A 60 -3.04 16.88 29.70
N ARG A 61 -4.37 16.80 29.77
CA ARG A 61 -5.08 16.00 30.80
C ARG A 61 -4.71 14.52 30.74
N SER A 62 -4.42 13.97 29.55
CA SER A 62 -4.00 12.57 29.42
C SER A 62 -2.67 12.26 30.13
N TRP A 63 -1.81 13.26 30.32
CA TRP A 63 -0.48 13.10 30.91
C TRP A 63 -0.51 12.88 32.42
N SER A 64 -1.61 13.19 33.11
CA SER A 64 -1.76 13.01 34.56
C SER A 64 -1.62 11.57 35.04
N ARG A 65 -1.79 10.61 34.11
CA ARG A 65 -1.54 9.18 34.32
C ARG A 65 -0.05 8.83 34.41
N ILE A 66 0.85 9.72 33.95
CA ILE A 66 2.29 9.49 33.89
C ILE A 66 2.98 10.14 35.09
N GLY A 67 3.32 9.34 36.10
CA GLY A 67 3.86 9.85 37.37
C GLY A 67 5.32 10.29 37.38
N ARG A 68 6.08 10.00 36.31
CA ARG A 68 7.54 10.19 36.27
C ARG A 68 8.01 11.48 35.57
N ASP A 69 7.14 12.08 34.75
CA ASP A 69 7.48 13.27 33.93
C ASP A 69 7.04 14.54 34.68
N ARG A 70 7.74 14.82 35.79
CA ARG A 70 7.36 15.86 36.77
C ARG A 70 7.83 17.26 36.41
N ALA A 71 8.71 17.41 35.43
CA ALA A 71 9.16 18.69 34.93
C ALA A 71 8.33 19.10 33.70
N THR A 72 8.29 20.40 33.41
CA THR A 72 7.58 20.95 32.25
C THR A 72 8.55 21.81 31.45
N GLY A 73 8.65 21.52 30.15
CA GLY A 73 9.30 22.37 29.17
C GLY A 73 8.31 23.22 28.40
N LEU A 74 8.81 24.23 27.70
CA LEU A 74 8.08 25.03 26.73
C LEU A 74 8.66 24.77 25.36
N ARG A 75 7.84 24.32 24.42
CA ARG A 75 8.26 24.24 23.02
C ARG A 75 8.46 25.65 22.49
N LEU A 76 9.55 25.86 21.76
CA LEU A 76 9.80 27.12 21.08
C LEU A 76 8.99 27.12 19.79
N ASP A 77 7.74 27.52 19.89
CA ASP A 77 6.80 27.69 18.77
C ASP A 77 5.91 28.91 19.03
N ASN A 78 4.93 29.17 18.14
CA ASN A 78 4.01 30.30 18.26
C ASN A 78 4.71 31.68 18.40
N GLY A 79 5.90 31.81 17.81
CA GLY A 79 6.72 33.03 17.89
C GLY A 79 7.51 33.18 19.19
N LEU A 80 7.52 32.18 20.09
CA LEU A 80 8.37 32.19 21.28
C LEU A 80 9.85 32.01 20.90
N ALA A 81 10.71 32.86 21.45
CA ALA A 81 12.16 32.76 21.39
C ALA A 81 12.75 32.78 22.80
N ALA A 82 13.92 32.16 22.96
CA ALA A 82 14.64 32.12 24.23
C ALA A 82 16.10 32.51 24.03
N ILE A 83 16.58 33.50 24.79
CA ILE A 83 17.99 33.87 24.91
C ILE A 83 18.54 33.09 26.10
N ASP A 84 19.25 31.99 25.84
CA ASP A 84 19.88 31.12 26.83
C ASP A 84 21.33 31.58 27.07
N ILE A 85 21.55 32.18 28.23
CA ILE A 85 22.81 32.80 28.63
C ILE A 85 23.59 31.78 29.46
N ASP A 86 24.47 31.03 28.80
CA ASP A 86 25.34 30.03 29.42
C ASP A 86 26.67 30.65 29.91
N ILE A 87 26.58 31.81 30.55
CA ILE A 87 27.70 32.57 31.09
C ILE A 87 27.64 32.50 32.61
N ASP A 88 28.66 31.92 33.25
CA ASP A 88 28.71 31.77 34.72
C ASP A 88 29.44 32.97 35.37
N ASP A 89 29.01 34.20 35.04
CA ASP A 89 29.56 35.45 35.60
C ASP A 89 28.45 36.51 35.79
N HIS A 90 28.08 36.78 37.05
CA HIS A 90 26.98 37.69 37.38
C HIS A 90 27.21 39.13 36.89
N ALA A 91 28.45 39.62 36.90
CA ALA A 91 28.74 40.99 36.49
C ALA A 91 28.59 41.14 34.97
N LEU A 92 29.06 40.13 34.21
CA LEU A 92 28.91 40.12 32.76
C LEU A 92 27.44 39.98 32.34
N VAL A 93 26.68 39.11 32.99
CA VAL A 93 25.24 38.94 32.70
C VAL A 93 24.46 40.22 33.01
N ALA A 94 24.77 40.93 34.10
CA ALA A 94 24.17 42.22 34.41
C ALA A 94 24.56 43.31 33.39
N ALA A 95 25.82 43.35 32.97
CA ALA A 95 26.28 44.28 31.93
C ALA A 95 25.60 44.01 30.58
N LEU A 96 25.40 42.74 30.23
CA LEU A 96 24.66 42.34 29.04
C LEU A 96 23.20 42.77 29.14
N ALA A 97 22.54 42.58 30.29
CA ALA A 97 21.15 43.01 30.50
C ALA A 97 20.98 44.52 30.27
N ASN A 98 21.86 45.35 30.86
CA ASN A 98 21.84 46.79 30.64
C ASN A 98 22.05 47.15 29.16
N ALA A 99 23.00 46.50 28.49
CA ALA A 99 23.24 46.75 27.07
C ALA A 99 22.03 46.34 26.19
N VAL A 100 21.31 45.28 26.55
CA VAL A 100 20.07 44.88 25.87
C VAL A 100 18.96 45.90 26.09
N LEU A 101 18.81 46.46 27.30
CA LEU A 101 17.86 47.56 27.57
C LEU A 101 18.19 48.81 26.73
N ASP A 102 19.47 49.14 26.58
CA ASP A 102 19.90 50.26 25.74
C ASP A 102 19.58 50.02 24.25
N MET A 103 19.75 48.79 23.76
CA MET A 103 19.45 48.40 22.37
C MET A 103 17.96 48.25 22.08
N VAL A 104 17.18 47.86 23.09
CA VAL A 104 15.74 47.62 23.00
C VAL A 104 15.04 48.33 24.16
N PRO A 105 14.90 49.68 24.10
CA PRO A 105 14.34 50.47 25.19
C PRO A 105 12.89 50.11 25.55
N GLU A 106 12.19 49.41 24.66
CA GLU A 106 10.85 48.87 24.90
C GLU A 106 10.82 47.88 26.07
N LEU A 107 11.93 47.20 26.35
CA LEU A 107 12.08 46.29 27.47
C LEU A 107 12.14 47.00 28.84
N ASP A 108 12.46 48.30 28.86
CA ASP A 108 12.55 49.13 30.09
C ASP A 108 11.21 49.82 30.43
N ARG A 109 10.17 49.63 29.61
CA ARG A 109 8.86 50.25 29.84
C ARG A 109 8.16 49.61 31.03
N GLU A 110 7.68 50.47 31.94
CA GLU A 110 6.78 50.07 33.02
C GLU A 110 5.57 49.34 32.41
N ASN A 111 5.39 48.06 32.77
CA ASN A 111 4.37 47.12 32.26
C ASN A 111 4.71 46.26 31.03
N VAL A 112 5.95 46.22 30.53
CA VAL A 112 6.35 45.19 29.53
C VAL A 112 6.96 43.98 30.26
N PRO A 113 6.35 42.79 30.19
CA PRO A 113 6.84 41.63 30.93
C PRO A 113 8.05 40.99 30.24
N LEU A 114 9.19 40.93 30.94
CA LEU A 114 10.35 40.12 30.56
C LEU A 114 10.44 38.89 31.46
N LEU A 115 10.21 37.71 30.89
CA LEU A 115 10.24 36.46 31.64
C LEU A 115 11.67 35.95 31.73
N VAL A 116 12.27 36.05 32.93
CA VAL A 116 13.64 35.61 33.21
C VAL A 116 13.62 34.37 34.10
N ARG A 117 14.08 33.25 33.53
CA ARG A 117 14.25 31.97 34.22
C ARG A 117 15.68 31.84 34.70
N THR A 118 15.86 31.43 35.95
CA THR A 118 17.17 31.11 36.53
C THR A 118 17.21 29.68 37.03
N SER A 119 18.41 29.15 37.22
CA SER A 119 18.62 27.85 37.87
C SER A 119 19.49 27.97 39.13
N GLY A 120 19.73 29.17 39.68
CA GLY A 120 20.57 29.37 40.88
C GLY A 120 22.08 29.46 40.63
N LYS A 121 22.50 29.71 39.39
CA LYS A 121 23.85 30.19 39.01
C LYS A 121 23.70 31.54 38.29
N ALA A 122 24.79 32.13 37.77
CA ALA A 122 24.70 33.33 36.94
C ALA A 122 24.00 33.09 35.59
N LYS A 123 23.77 31.82 35.21
CA LYS A 123 23.10 31.40 33.98
C LYS A 123 21.60 31.71 34.00
N GLU A 124 21.12 32.35 32.94
CA GLU A 124 19.75 32.83 32.78
C GLU A 124 19.17 32.42 31.43
N ALA A 125 17.84 32.31 31.34
CA ALA A 125 17.15 32.26 30.07
C ALA A 125 16.06 33.32 30.02
N TRP A 126 16.10 34.18 29.00
CA TRP A 126 15.13 35.26 28.80
C TRP A 126 14.18 34.88 27.68
N PHE A 127 12.88 34.94 27.95
CA PHE A 127 11.85 34.58 26.99
C PHE A 127 11.20 35.84 26.41
N VAL A 128 11.17 35.90 25.08
CA VAL A 128 10.64 37.00 24.28
C VAL A 128 9.87 36.43 23.10
N ARG A 129 9.21 37.28 22.32
CA ARG A 129 8.62 36.92 21.03
C ARG A 129 9.49 37.32 19.85
N THR A 130 9.24 36.68 18.72
CA THR A 130 9.77 37.08 17.42
C THR A 130 8.76 36.77 16.32
N GLU A 131 8.73 37.60 15.28
CA GLU A 131 7.90 37.37 14.09
C GLU A 131 8.65 36.56 13.02
N GLU A 132 9.98 36.57 13.07
CA GLU A 132 10.84 35.86 12.13
C GLU A 132 11.36 34.55 12.73
N PRO A 133 10.96 33.37 12.22
CA PRO A 133 11.47 32.11 12.73
C PRO A 133 12.94 31.90 12.35
N PHE A 134 13.77 31.50 13.31
CA PHE A 134 15.17 31.09 13.12
C PHE A 134 15.52 29.86 13.98
N GLY A 135 16.63 29.20 13.65
CA GLY A 135 17.04 27.96 14.32
C GLY A 135 17.77 28.23 15.64
N ARG A 136 19.06 28.55 15.54
CA ARG A 136 19.90 28.99 16.66
C ARG A 136 20.81 30.12 16.21
N ILE A 137 20.80 31.24 16.91
CA ILE A 137 21.84 32.29 16.82
C ILE A 137 22.76 32.11 18.02
N TYR A 138 24.08 32.16 17.85
CA TYR A 138 25.00 31.86 18.93
C TYR A 138 26.33 32.60 18.79
N THR A 139 26.97 32.85 19.93
CA THR A 139 28.35 33.35 19.98
C THR A 139 29.35 32.22 19.80
N ARG A 140 30.62 32.56 19.58
CA ARG A 140 31.72 31.62 19.86
C ARG A 140 31.64 31.13 21.29
N ARG A 141 32.32 30.01 21.57
CA ARG A 141 32.57 29.62 22.96
C ARG A 141 33.73 30.42 23.51
N TRP A 142 33.67 30.75 24.79
CA TRP A 142 34.67 31.55 25.47
C TRP A 142 35.12 30.86 26.75
N VAL A 143 36.40 30.98 27.05
CA VAL A 143 36.99 30.55 28.33
C VAL A 143 37.28 31.81 29.14
N LYS A 144 36.93 31.76 30.43
CA LYS A 144 37.14 32.87 31.33
C LYS A 144 38.62 33.17 31.48
N ALA A 145 38.96 34.44 31.73
CA ALA A 145 40.33 34.88 31.93
C ALA A 145 41.00 34.06 33.06
N GLY A 146 42.10 33.36 32.73
CA GLY A 146 42.85 32.53 33.67
C GLY A 146 42.31 31.11 33.88
N GLU A 147 41.22 30.73 33.20
CA GLU A 147 40.72 29.36 33.15
C GLU A 147 41.18 28.68 31.86
N THR A 148 41.12 27.35 31.87
CA THR A 148 41.38 26.47 30.72
C THR A 148 40.05 25.94 30.16
N LEU A 149 40.08 25.47 28.91
CA LEU A 149 38.90 24.86 28.28
C LEU A 149 38.33 23.67 29.09
N ASP A 150 39.20 22.95 29.80
CA ASP A 150 38.83 21.80 30.66
C ASP A 150 38.05 22.23 31.92
N GLU A 151 38.21 23.48 32.36
CA GLU A 151 37.48 24.04 33.51
C GLU A 151 36.07 24.52 33.12
N GLY A 152 35.85 24.77 31.83
CA GLY A 152 34.55 25.09 31.26
C GLY A 152 34.63 26.02 30.06
N SER A 153 33.53 26.10 29.32
CA SER A 153 33.35 27.15 28.32
C SER A 153 31.97 27.76 28.44
N HIS A 154 31.87 28.99 27.98
CA HIS A 154 30.68 29.83 28.07
C HIS A 154 30.21 30.23 26.68
N VAL A 155 28.91 30.36 26.53
CA VAL A 155 28.28 30.72 25.26
C VAL A 155 26.99 31.47 25.53
N LEU A 156 26.61 32.36 24.62
CA LEU A 156 25.23 32.83 24.53
C LEU A 156 24.58 32.16 23.32
N GLU A 157 23.47 31.48 23.55
CA GLU A 157 22.67 30.84 22.51
C GLU A 157 21.26 31.43 22.51
N ILE A 158 20.72 31.71 21.33
CA ILE A 158 19.37 32.22 21.14
C ILE A 158 18.64 31.23 20.26
N PHE A 159 17.52 30.73 20.75
CA PHE A 159 16.73 29.71 20.07
C PHE A 159 15.40 30.30 19.60
N GLY A 160 15.08 30.05 18.34
CA GLY A 160 13.80 30.39 17.73
C GLY A 160 13.03 29.14 17.29
N GLY A 161 11.79 29.36 16.85
CA GLY A 161 10.88 28.26 16.50
C GLY A 161 11.11 27.57 15.15
N ALA A 162 12.20 27.87 14.43
CA ALA A 162 12.49 27.16 13.17
C ALA A 162 13.14 25.78 13.38
N SER A 163 13.58 25.47 14.60
CA SER A 163 14.14 24.16 14.96
C SER A 163 13.30 23.49 16.04
N ALA A 164 13.26 22.16 16.01
CA ALA A 164 12.58 21.33 17.01
C ALA A 164 13.27 21.45 18.38
N ARG A 165 12.96 22.49 19.16
CA ARG A 165 13.54 22.76 20.49
C ARG A 165 12.50 23.06 21.55
N GLN A 166 12.88 22.77 22.80
CA GLN A 166 12.14 23.13 23.99
C GLN A 166 13.10 23.64 25.07
N MET A 167 12.59 24.50 25.94
CA MET A 167 13.30 25.03 27.09
C MET A 167 12.61 24.57 28.38
N GLY A 168 13.36 23.98 29.31
CA GLY A 168 12.80 23.64 30.62
C GLY A 168 12.24 24.88 31.34
N ALA A 169 11.08 24.78 31.98
CA ALA A 169 10.40 25.96 32.53
C ALA A 169 9.95 25.80 33.97
N PHE A 170 9.49 24.60 34.37
CA PHE A 170 9.00 24.34 35.73
C PHE A 170 9.40 22.95 36.21
N GLY A 171 9.54 22.81 37.53
CA GLY A 171 9.84 21.55 38.20
C GLY A 171 11.35 21.24 38.27
N PRO A 172 11.70 19.95 38.50
CA PRO A 172 13.09 19.53 38.68
C PRO A 172 13.97 19.84 37.46
N HIS A 173 15.11 20.47 37.69
CA HIS A 173 16.15 20.74 36.69
C HIS A 173 17.31 19.74 36.77
N THR A 174 17.72 19.36 37.99
CA THR A 174 18.75 18.34 38.22
C THR A 174 18.26 17.38 39.29
N VAL A 175 18.29 16.08 38.99
CA VAL A 175 17.88 15.01 39.91
C VAL A 175 19.00 13.96 39.95
N GLU A 176 19.35 13.51 41.16
CA GLU A 176 20.34 12.44 41.36
C GLU A 176 19.79 11.07 40.97
N ARG A 177 20.68 10.07 40.83
CA ARG A 177 20.30 8.69 40.45
C ARG A 177 19.31 8.05 41.45
N ASP A 178 19.30 8.49 42.69
CA ASP A 178 18.39 8.02 43.75
C ASP A 178 17.01 8.73 43.74
N GLY A 179 16.82 9.72 42.86
CA GLY A 179 15.60 10.51 42.75
C GLY A 179 15.57 11.80 43.57
N THR A 180 16.67 12.16 44.24
CA THR A 180 16.79 13.41 45.01
C THR A 180 16.85 14.63 44.07
N VAL A 181 15.96 15.61 44.28
CA VAL A 181 15.92 16.85 43.49
C VAL A 181 16.97 17.82 44.03
N MET A 182 18.00 18.08 43.23
CA MET A 182 19.10 18.96 43.60
C MET A 182 18.83 20.43 43.28
N ARG A 183 18.01 20.67 42.25
CA ARG A 183 17.74 22.01 41.73
C ARG A 183 16.43 22.03 40.96
N GLU A 184 15.65 23.10 41.13
CA GLU A 184 14.42 23.35 40.39
C GLU A 184 14.55 24.66 39.58
N TYR A 185 13.73 24.80 38.54
CA TYR A 185 13.63 26.06 37.80
C TYR A 185 12.94 27.13 38.66
N SER A 186 13.45 28.35 38.64
CA SER A 186 12.83 29.50 39.28
C SER A 186 12.72 30.68 38.30
N TRP A 187 11.77 31.56 38.57
CA TRP A 187 11.52 32.79 37.80
C TRP A 187 11.78 33.99 38.71
N ARG A 188 12.29 35.10 38.15
CA ARG A 188 12.59 36.31 38.95
C ARG A 188 11.33 37.02 39.45
N ASP A 189 10.53 37.55 38.52
CA ASP A 189 9.39 38.41 38.85
C ASP A 189 8.06 37.79 38.45
N GLN A 190 7.98 37.35 37.19
CA GLN A 190 6.79 36.73 36.60
C GLN A 190 7.17 35.46 35.86
N SER A 191 6.19 34.57 35.67
CA SER A 191 6.37 33.33 34.94
C SER A 191 5.41 33.21 33.75
N PRO A 192 5.63 32.25 32.84
CA PRO A 192 4.67 31.90 31.80
C PRO A 192 3.29 31.46 32.32
N ALA A 193 3.15 31.15 33.63
CA ALA A 193 1.85 30.85 34.24
C ALA A 193 1.04 32.12 34.53
N ASP A 194 1.71 33.28 34.64
CA ASP A 194 1.12 34.57 35.04
C ASP A 194 0.90 35.50 33.84
N VAL A 195 1.69 35.33 32.77
CA VAL A 195 1.74 36.23 31.60
C VAL A 195 1.35 35.47 30.33
N ARG A 196 0.58 36.09 29.42
CA ARG A 196 0.27 35.49 28.11
C ARG A 196 1.43 35.67 27.13
N LEU A 197 1.64 34.70 26.26
CA LEU A 197 2.70 34.73 25.23
C LEU A 197 2.64 36.00 24.39
N GLU A 198 1.44 36.46 24.04
CA GLU A 198 1.22 37.67 23.23
C GLU A 198 1.60 38.98 23.92
N GLU A 199 1.75 38.99 25.24
CA GLU A 199 2.18 40.15 26.01
C GLU A 199 3.71 40.28 26.06
N LEU A 200 4.45 39.25 25.63
CA LEU A 200 5.91 39.29 25.61
C LEU A 200 6.43 40.26 24.53
N PRO A 201 7.52 40.98 24.82
CA PRO A 201 8.15 41.90 23.88
C PRO A 201 8.63 41.17 22.63
N VAL A 202 8.47 41.81 21.47
CA VAL A 202 8.88 41.26 20.17
C VAL A 202 10.26 41.77 19.81
N LEU A 203 11.21 40.87 19.55
CA LEU A 203 12.53 41.18 19.04
C LEU A 203 12.68 40.67 17.60
N THR A 204 13.30 41.50 16.78
CA THR A 204 13.68 41.18 15.40
C THR A 204 14.93 40.30 15.36
N LYS A 205 15.11 39.58 14.25
CA LYS A 205 16.30 38.75 14.05
C LYS A 205 17.61 39.54 14.12
N SER A 206 17.61 40.77 13.58
CA SER A 206 18.74 41.69 13.69
C SER A 206 19.09 42.07 15.13
N GLN A 207 18.09 42.25 16.00
CA GLN A 207 18.33 42.54 17.41
C GLN A 207 18.97 41.34 18.12
N PHE A 208 18.58 40.11 17.79
CA PHE A 208 19.23 38.92 18.35
C PHE A 208 20.70 38.79 17.96
N PHE A 209 21.07 39.10 16.70
CA PHE A 209 22.47 39.17 16.30
C PHE A 209 23.23 40.28 17.04
N ALA A 210 22.63 41.46 17.20
CA ALA A 210 23.24 42.54 17.97
C ALA A 210 23.49 42.16 19.45
N ILE A 211 22.56 41.44 20.08
CA ILE A 211 22.74 40.91 21.44
C ILE A 211 23.91 39.92 21.50
N ALA A 212 24.00 38.99 20.55
CA ALA A 212 25.11 38.03 20.49
C ALA A 212 26.47 38.72 20.27
N ASP A 213 26.54 39.68 19.35
CA ASP A 213 27.75 40.46 19.12
C ASP A 213 28.17 41.26 20.36
N LYS A 214 27.20 41.83 21.09
CA LYS A 214 27.50 42.55 22.34
C LYS A 214 28.00 41.64 23.45
N ALA A 215 27.47 40.43 23.56
CA ALA A 215 27.97 39.45 24.52
C ALA A 215 29.44 39.09 24.24
N GLU A 216 29.82 38.90 22.97
CA GLU A 216 31.24 38.70 22.60
C GLU A 216 32.13 39.91 22.91
N GLU A 217 31.62 41.13 22.68
CA GLU A 217 32.34 42.36 23.02
C GLU A 217 32.61 42.44 24.52
N LEU A 218 31.61 42.12 25.36
CA LEU A 218 31.74 42.12 26.82
C LEU A 218 32.69 41.02 27.31
N MET A 219 32.59 39.80 26.77
CA MET A 219 33.52 38.71 27.12
C MET A 219 34.96 39.07 26.74
N ARG A 220 35.18 39.64 25.55
CA ARG A 220 36.51 40.12 25.13
C ARG A 220 37.03 41.23 26.04
N ALA A 221 36.18 42.20 26.40
CA ALA A 221 36.56 43.30 27.30
C ALA A 221 36.89 42.80 28.72
N ALA A 222 36.27 41.70 29.16
CA ALA A 222 36.59 41.02 30.41
C ALA A 222 37.87 40.18 30.35
N GLY A 223 38.59 40.16 29.22
CA GLY A 223 39.83 39.42 29.02
C GLY A 223 39.63 37.92 28.76
N TRP A 224 38.41 37.50 28.37
CA TRP A 224 38.13 36.10 28.07
C TRP A 224 38.67 35.77 26.67
N GLU A 225 39.05 34.51 26.48
CA GLU A 225 39.61 34.05 25.22
C GLU A 225 38.59 33.20 24.44
N PRO A 226 38.43 33.43 23.13
CA PRO A 226 37.56 32.59 22.32
C PRO A 226 38.19 31.21 22.15
N VAL A 227 37.38 30.16 22.26
CA VAL A 227 37.81 28.79 22.01
C VAL A 227 38.14 28.63 20.53
N ALA A 228 39.35 28.15 20.23
CA ALA A 228 39.81 27.91 18.87
C ALA A 228 38.83 27.03 18.09
N LEU A 229 38.66 27.34 16.80
CA LEU A 229 37.77 26.62 15.87
C LEU A 229 36.27 26.69 16.19
N THR A 230 35.86 27.48 17.20
CA THR A 230 34.43 27.77 17.38
C THR A 230 34.00 28.94 16.51
N GLU A 231 32.81 28.81 15.92
CA GLU A 231 32.21 29.81 15.05
C GLU A 231 31.13 30.61 15.80
N LYS A 232 30.74 31.76 15.25
CA LYS A 232 29.54 32.50 15.65
C LYS A 232 28.63 32.65 14.44
N GLY A 233 27.34 32.82 14.68
CA GLY A 233 26.40 33.09 13.60
C GLY A 233 25.06 32.40 13.86
N GLU A 234 24.41 32.01 12.78
CA GLU A 234 23.16 31.26 12.83
C GLU A 234 23.38 29.85 12.27
N ASN A 235 23.05 28.83 13.06
CA ASN A 235 23.13 27.43 12.63
C ASN A 235 21.74 26.85 12.40
N ALA A 236 21.60 26.14 11.26
CA ALA A 236 20.92 24.85 11.23
C ALA A 236 21.88 23.80 11.81
N ALA A 237 21.40 22.77 12.51
CA ALA A 237 22.26 21.78 13.17
C ALA A 237 23.35 21.22 12.23
N GLN A 238 24.64 21.44 12.55
CA GLN A 238 25.77 21.01 11.72
C GLN A 238 26.00 19.50 11.89
N ARG A 239 25.94 18.78 10.78
CA ARG A 239 26.24 17.35 10.68
C ARG A 239 27.44 17.17 9.78
N VAL A 240 28.38 16.32 10.18
CA VAL A 240 29.52 15.89 9.37
C VAL A 240 29.36 14.40 9.14
N TYR A 241 29.62 13.95 7.92
CA TYR A 241 29.38 12.57 7.49
C TYR A 241 30.70 11.86 7.27
N ASP A 242 31.30 11.45 8.37
CA ASP A 242 32.69 11.00 8.44
C ASP A 242 32.86 9.71 9.26
N LEU A 243 31.77 9.12 9.77
CA LEU A 243 31.86 7.82 10.44
C LEU A 243 31.94 6.70 9.39
N THR A 244 33.09 6.04 9.33
CA THR A 244 33.36 4.91 8.43
C THR A 244 33.42 3.58 9.19
N ASP A 245 33.22 2.47 8.48
CA ASP A 245 33.13 1.12 9.07
C ASP A 245 34.42 0.68 9.79
N ASP A 246 35.57 1.29 9.49
CA ASP A 246 36.88 1.00 10.06
C ASP A 246 37.16 1.76 11.38
N LEU A 247 36.28 2.68 11.79
CA LEU A 247 36.44 3.41 13.04
C LEU A 247 36.09 2.55 14.26
N LEU A 248 36.86 2.77 15.35
CA LEU A 248 36.70 2.08 16.62
C LEU A 248 36.40 3.08 17.76
N PHE A 249 35.48 2.68 18.63
CA PHE A 249 34.95 3.51 19.70
C PHE A 249 35.19 2.88 21.07
N ASP A 250 35.53 3.70 22.06
CA ASP A 250 35.63 3.27 23.45
C ASP A 250 34.37 3.71 24.22
N VAL A 251 33.59 2.76 24.75
CA VAL A 251 32.30 3.01 25.41
C VAL A 251 32.49 3.41 26.88
N HIS A 252 31.72 4.39 27.37
CA HIS A 252 31.74 4.80 28.78
C HIS A 252 31.30 3.66 29.70
N GLU A 253 32.11 3.33 30.71
CA GLU A 253 31.84 2.21 31.62
C GLU A 253 31.58 0.88 30.88
N GLY A 254 32.17 0.70 29.69
CA GLY A 254 31.87 -0.40 28.77
C GLY A 254 33.09 -0.91 27.97
N PRO A 255 32.86 -1.70 26.90
CA PRO A 255 33.92 -2.28 26.08
C PRO A 255 34.70 -1.22 25.29
N HIS A 256 35.98 -1.53 25.06
CA HIS A 256 36.92 -0.73 24.27
C HIS A 256 37.07 -1.30 22.86
N GLY A 257 37.37 -0.43 21.90
CA GLY A 257 37.60 -0.84 20.50
C GLY A 257 36.37 -1.44 19.81
N VAL A 258 35.18 -0.91 20.10
CA VAL A 258 33.90 -1.35 19.54
C VAL A 258 33.75 -0.83 18.12
N SER A 259 33.35 -1.69 17.19
CA SER A 259 33.08 -1.30 15.80
C SER A 259 31.80 -0.46 15.68
N MET A 260 31.64 0.24 14.56
CA MET A 260 30.43 1.02 14.27
C MET A 260 29.14 0.16 14.30
N ALA A 261 29.20 -1.08 13.81
CA ALA A 261 28.06 -2.00 13.79
C ALA A 261 27.67 -2.50 15.20
N GLU A 262 28.67 -2.81 16.04
CA GLU A 262 28.45 -3.17 17.43
C GLU A 262 27.93 -1.97 18.22
N LEU A 263 28.50 -0.78 18.00
CA LEU A 263 28.07 0.45 18.67
C LEU A 263 26.62 0.82 18.32
N LYS A 264 26.23 0.61 17.06
CA LYS A 264 24.84 0.76 16.59
C LYS A 264 23.90 -0.21 17.30
N THR A 265 24.30 -1.48 17.42
CA THR A 265 23.52 -2.49 18.14
C THR A 265 23.36 -2.12 19.63
N MET A 266 24.42 -1.60 20.25
CA MET A 266 24.39 -1.12 21.63
C MET A 266 23.48 0.10 21.79
N ALA A 267 23.52 1.06 20.86
CA ALA A 267 22.67 2.24 20.88
C ALA A 267 21.18 1.89 20.72
N GLU A 268 20.87 0.88 19.90
CA GLU A 268 19.50 0.36 19.74
C GLU A 268 18.99 -0.35 21.01
N ALA A 269 19.89 -0.96 21.81
CA ALA A 269 19.55 -1.70 23.02
C ALA A 269 19.43 -0.82 24.28
N ASP A 270 20.28 0.21 24.42
CA ASP A 270 20.42 1.02 25.65
C ASP A 270 19.67 2.38 25.59
N GLY A 271 19.16 2.76 24.40
CA GLY A 271 18.48 4.04 24.18
C GLY A 271 19.42 5.27 24.18
N ASP A 272 18.87 6.47 24.42
CA ASP A 272 19.57 7.78 24.32
C ASP A 272 20.59 8.08 25.45
N GLY A 273 21.20 7.05 26.04
CA GLY A 273 22.14 7.15 27.15
C GLY A 273 23.58 6.73 26.84
N LEU A 274 23.80 6.06 25.69
CA LEU A 274 25.09 5.49 25.34
C LEU A 274 26.11 6.59 25.03
N ARG A 275 27.26 6.53 25.69
CA ARG A 275 28.36 7.48 25.51
C ARG A 275 29.63 6.79 25.07
N VAL A 276 30.38 7.46 24.20
CA VAL A 276 31.67 7.00 23.69
C VAL A 276 32.72 8.09 23.75
N SER A 277 33.99 7.66 23.75
CA SER A 277 35.13 8.56 23.64
C SER A 277 35.30 9.04 22.21
N ALA A 278 35.80 10.26 22.02
CA ALA A 278 36.19 10.83 20.72
C ALA A 278 37.47 10.21 20.12
N SER A 279 37.69 8.91 20.32
CA SER A 279 38.90 8.16 19.95
C SER A 279 39.28 8.22 18.48
N TRP A 280 38.28 8.42 17.62
CA TRP A 280 38.40 8.43 16.16
C TRP A 280 38.78 9.80 15.58
N LEU A 281 38.78 10.86 16.40
CA LEU A 281 39.21 12.21 15.98
C LEU A 281 40.73 12.36 16.16
N GLU A 282 41.44 12.92 15.17
CA GLU A 282 42.89 13.16 15.23
C GLU A 282 43.25 14.31 16.19
N GLY A 283 44.31 14.13 17.02
CA GLY A 283 44.83 15.15 17.95
C GLY A 283 45.84 14.60 18.99
N PRO A 284 46.57 15.45 19.74
CA PRO A 284 47.59 14.99 20.70
C PRO A 284 46.97 14.31 21.94
N ASP A 285 47.45 13.09 22.20
CA ASP A 285 47.17 12.06 23.24
C ASP A 285 46.99 12.56 24.70
N PRO A 286 46.57 11.75 25.72
CA PRO A 286 45.84 10.48 25.80
C PRO A 286 44.79 10.52 26.95
N LYS A 287 43.67 11.21 26.85
CA LYS A 287 42.51 10.94 27.74
C LYS A 287 41.21 11.03 26.95
N ARG A 288 40.95 9.95 26.22
CA ARG A 288 39.67 9.55 25.65
C ARG A 288 38.62 9.44 26.76
N SER A 289 38.07 10.57 27.22
CA SER A 289 37.00 10.56 28.21
C SER A 289 35.77 9.93 27.57
N PRO A 290 35.37 8.72 27.99
CA PRO A 290 34.41 7.95 27.22
C PRO A 290 32.97 8.47 27.38
N ASP A 291 32.75 9.49 28.22
CA ASP A 291 31.50 10.22 28.38
C ASP A 291 31.34 11.44 27.43
N ARG A 292 32.36 11.78 26.62
CA ARG A 292 32.37 13.00 25.80
C ARG A 292 31.28 13.03 24.74
N CYS A 293 31.10 11.95 24.00
CA CYS A 293 30.22 11.92 22.84
C CYS A 293 28.95 11.13 23.14
N LEU A 294 27.80 11.67 22.74
CA LEU A 294 26.51 11.00 22.88
C LEU A 294 26.18 10.24 21.59
N VAL A 295 25.90 8.95 21.72
CA VAL A 295 25.51 8.10 20.60
C VAL A 295 23.99 8.10 20.45
N SER A 296 23.53 8.19 19.20
CA SER A 296 22.12 8.16 18.83
C SER A 296 21.93 7.47 17.48
N ILE A 297 20.70 7.07 17.18
CA ILE A 297 20.33 6.57 15.85
C ILE A 297 19.44 7.62 15.17
N THR A 298 19.84 8.06 13.97
CA THR A 298 19.06 8.98 13.15
C THR A 298 17.73 8.34 12.73
N ARG A 299 16.74 9.15 12.35
CA ARG A 299 15.45 8.63 11.83
C ARG A 299 15.57 7.74 10.59
N SER A 300 16.64 7.92 9.83
CA SER A 300 17.03 7.13 8.65
C SER A 300 17.78 5.83 9.00
N GLY A 301 17.99 5.54 10.29
CA GLY A 301 18.65 4.32 10.74
C GLY A 301 20.18 4.37 10.70
N HIS A 302 20.78 5.55 10.54
CA HIS A 302 22.24 5.73 10.60
C HIS A 302 22.70 6.07 12.02
N LEU A 303 23.84 5.52 12.45
CA LEU A 303 24.54 5.90 13.66
C LEU A 303 24.95 7.39 13.59
N ALA A 304 24.69 8.11 14.68
CA ALA A 304 25.10 9.50 14.84
C ALA A 304 25.72 9.69 16.22
N VAL A 305 26.91 10.29 16.24
CA VAL A 305 27.69 10.56 17.43
C VAL A 305 27.84 12.07 17.58
N TRP A 306 27.16 12.64 18.57
CA TRP A 306 27.23 14.07 18.87
C TRP A 306 28.41 14.36 19.80
N ASP A 307 29.34 15.18 19.34
CA ASP A 307 30.48 15.64 20.13
C ASP A 307 30.11 16.92 20.90
N SER A 308 30.05 16.82 22.22
CA SER A 308 29.69 17.93 23.10
C SER A 308 30.73 19.07 23.10
N ALA A 309 32.00 18.77 22.79
CA ALA A 309 33.09 19.75 22.79
C ALA A 309 33.08 20.65 21.54
N THR A 310 32.65 20.13 20.39
CA THR A 310 32.57 20.88 19.12
C THR A 310 31.13 21.26 18.73
N GLY A 311 30.13 20.57 19.28
CA GLY A 311 28.73 20.75 18.92
C GLY A 311 28.33 20.11 17.59
N VAL A 312 29.25 19.38 16.95
CA VAL A 312 29.06 18.68 15.67
C VAL A 312 28.43 17.31 15.89
N THR A 313 27.50 16.92 15.03
CA THR A 313 27.03 15.54 14.96
C THR A 313 27.73 14.81 13.83
N HIS A 314 28.61 13.86 14.18
CA HIS A 314 29.25 12.94 13.25
C HIS A 314 28.26 11.83 12.89
N VAL A 315 28.08 11.53 11.62
CA VAL A 315 27.10 10.54 11.14
C VAL A 315 27.81 9.57 10.22
N GLU A 316 27.31 8.33 10.12
CA GLU A 316 27.74 7.39 9.07
C GLU A 316 27.87 8.10 7.72
N VAL A 317 28.96 7.87 6.98
CA VAL A 317 29.14 8.40 5.61
C VAL A 317 27.93 8.06 4.73
N ALA A 318 27.35 6.87 4.92
CA ALA A 318 26.13 6.43 4.23
C ALA A 318 24.89 7.30 4.52
N GLY A 319 24.92 8.11 5.57
CA GLY A 319 23.90 9.08 5.95
C GLY A 319 24.06 10.45 5.31
N GLU A 320 25.13 10.69 4.53
CA GLU A 320 25.43 12.00 3.91
C GLU A 320 24.29 12.43 2.97
N PRO A 321 23.66 13.59 3.21
CA PRO A 321 22.66 14.15 2.33
C PRO A 321 23.41 14.59 1.08
N VAL A 322 23.11 13.91 -0.01
CA VAL A 322 23.64 14.24 -1.33
C VAL A 322 23.29 15.71 -1.65
N ASP A 323 24.31 16.56 -1.79
CA ASP A 323 24.16 17.99 -2.08
C ASP A 323 23.42 18.19 -3.43
N PRO A 324 22.22 18.79 -3.44
CA PRO A 324 21.54 19.10 -4.67
C PRO A 324 22.13 20.41 -5.20
N GLY A 325 23.23 20.31 -5.96
CA GLY A 325 23.75 21.44 -6.72
C GLY A 325 22.60 22.17 -7.44
N VAL A 326 22.58 23.49 -7.34
CA VAL A 326 21.57 24.44 -7.88
C VAL A 326 20.73 23.84 -9.01
N LEU A 327 19.59 23.23 -8.66
CA LEU A 327 18.60 22.74 -9.61
C LEU A 327 17.44 23.72 -9.59
N THR A 328 17.47 24.65 -10.56
CA THR A 328 16.29 25.37 -11.02
C THR A 328 15.13 24.40 -11.19
N MET A 329 13.95 24.81 -10.71
CA MET A 329 12.67 24.14 -10.99
C MET A 329 12.66 23.67 -12.45
N PRO A 330 12.36 22.39 -12.75
CA PRO A 330 12.13 21.99 -14.12
C PRO A 330 10.95 22.84 -14.61
N ALA A 331 11.22 23.70 -15.61
CA ALA A 331 10.16 24.30 -16.37
C ALA A 331 9.31 23.17 -16.95
N SER A 332 8.00 23.28 -16.79
CA SER A 332 6.94 22.40 -17.28
C SER A 332 6.71 21.06 -16.54
N ALA A 333 5.85 21.10 -15.52
CA ALA A 333 4.73 20.16 -15.44
C ALA A 333 3.44 20.97 -15.70
N PRO A 334 2.60 20.65 -16.68
CA PRO A 334 1.29 21.27 -16.84
C PRO A 334 0.41 20.79 -15.69
N GLY A 335 0.05 21.70 -14.78
CA GLY A 335 -0.69 21.40 -13.55
C GLY A 335 0.03 22.03 -12.36
N GLU A 336 -0.63 22.96 -11.68
CA GLU A 336 -0.05 23.60 -10.50
C GLU A 336 0.10 22.54 -9.38
N LEU A 337 1.35 22.16 -9.08
CA LEU A 337 1.64 21.28 -7.95
C LEU A 337 1.05 21.90 -6.68
N ILE A 338 0.40 21.07 -5.86
CA ILE A 338 -0.11 21.50 -4.56
C ILE A 338 1.07 21.88 -3.68
N LEU A 339 1.13 23.14 -3.28
CA LEU A 339 2.20 23.66 -2.43
C LEU A 339 1.84 23.56 -0.95
N THR A 340 2.86 23.44 -0.12
CA THR A 340 2.78 23.62 1.33
C THR A 340 2.64 25.12 1.65
N THR A 341 2.32 25.43 2.90
CA THR A 341 2.28 26.83 3.40
C THR A 341 3.63 27.57 3.28
N LYS A 342 4.73 26.83 3.05
CA LYS A 342 6.07 27.36 2.83
C LYS A 342 6.45 27.47 1.34
N GLY A 343 5.50 27.24 0.43
CA GLY A 343 5.71 27.34 -1.03
C GLY A 343 6.36 26.11 -1.69
N TRP A 344 6.67 25.05 -0.93
CA TRP A 344 7.27 23.81 -1.48
C TRP A 344 6.22 22.83 -1.99
N PRO A 345 6.48 22.06 -3.05
CA PRO A 345 5.61 20.96 -3.48
C PRO A 345 5.34 19.97 -2.34
N ARG A 346 4.06 19.72 -2.05
CA ARG A 346 3.63 18.78 -1.02
C ARG A 346 3.77 17.34 -1.52
N TRP A 347 4.30 16.42 -0.70
CA TRP A 347 4.13 14.99 -1.01
C TRP A 347 2.69 14.55 -0.72
N CYS A 348 1.94 14.27 -1.79
CA CYS A 348 0.58 13.75 -1.76
C CYS A 348 0.30 12.97 -3.05
N HIS A 349 -0.80 12.21 -3.08
CA HIS A 349 -1.21 11.44 -4.27
C HIS A 349 -1.30 12.31 -5.53
N GLU A 350 -1.91 13.50 -5.43
CA GLU A 350 -2.09 14.41 -6.57
C GLU A 350 -0.75 14.80 -7.21
N ASN A 351 0.20 15.29 -6.42
CA ASN A 351 1.50 15.71 -6.94
C ASN A 351 2.32 14.53 -7.48
N ALA A 352 2.19 13.35 -6.89
CA ALA A 352 2.81 12.14 -7.41
C ALA A 352 2.23 11.75 -8.78
N CYS A 353 0.90 11.82 -8.94
CA CYS A 353 0.24 11.58 -10.22
C CYS A 353 0.67 12.60 -11.29
N ILE A 354 0.61 13.90 -10.98
CA ILE A 354 1.03 14.99 -11.89
C ILE A 354 2.45 14.74 -12.43
N LEU A 355 3.38 14.36 -11.56
CA LEU A 355 4.77 14.09 -11.97
C LEU A 355 4.90 12.81 -12.80
N LEU A 356 4.20 11.73 -12.43
CA LEU A 356 4.19 10.50 -13.23
C LEU A 356 3.50 10.68 -14.61
N GLU A 357 2.53 11.58 -14.71
CA GLU A 357 1.77 11.83 -15.95
C GLU A 357 2.48 12.78 -16.90
N HIS A 358 3.19 13.77 -16.38
CA HIS A 358 3.67 14.90 -17.18
C HIS A 358 5.19 15.06 -17.22
N ASP A 359 5.95 14.42 -16.33
CA ASP A 359 7.40 14.49 -16.39
C ASP A 359 7.92 13.74 -17.63
N PRO A 360 8.78 14.35 -18.47
CA PRO A 360 9.25 13.73 -19.71
C PRO A 360 9.92 12.36 -19.55
N GLU A 361 10.45 12.06 -18.37
CA GLU A 361 11.04 10.75 -18.09
C GLU A 361 10.00 9.66 -17.78
N TRP A 362 8.79 10.05 -17.38
CA TRP A 362 7.70 9.15 -16.97
C TRP A 362 6.57 9.01 -17.99
N ILE A 363 6.47 9.94 -18.95
CA ILE A 363 5.48 9.84 -20.03
C ILE A 363 5.58 8.45 -20.69
N ASP A 364 4.42 7.79 -20.76
CA ASP A 364 4.23 6.44 -21.31
C ASP A 364 5.05 5.34 -20.61
N ALA A 365 5.51 5.56 -19.38
CA ALA A 365 6.25 4.55 -18.62
C ALA A 365 5.33 3.51 -17.95
N LEU A 366 4.08 3.86 -17.66
CA LEU A 366 3.12 3.02 -16.95
C LEU A 366 1.87 2.78 -17.79
N ALA A 367 1.32 1.58 -17.70
CA ALA A 367 0.05 1.24 -18.31
C ALA A 367 -0.67 0.13 -17.52
N TYR A 368 -1.98 0.02 -17.71
CA TYR A 368 -2.79 -1.04 -17.15
C TYR A 368 -3.23 -2.01 -18.23
N ASP A 369 -2.78 -3.26 -18.11
CA ASP A 369 -3.27 -4.35 -18.94
C ASP A 369 -4.66 -4.77 -18.46
N GLU A 370 -5.71 -4.38 -19.17
CA GLU A 370 -7.10 -4.70 -18.81
C GLU A 370 -7.49 -6.15 -19.08
N PHE A 371 -6.68 -6.90 -19.84
CA PHE A 371 -6.93 -8.31 -20.13
C PHE A 371 -6.32 -9.20 -19.05
N ASN A 372 -5.08 -8.91 -18.65
CA ASN A 372 -4.40 -9.58 -17.54
C ASN A 372 -4.70 -8.95 -16.18
N CYS A 373 -5.39 -7.80 -16.14
CA CYS A 373 -5.66 -7.01 -14.94
C CYS A 373 -4.39 -6.70 -14.13
N LYS A 374 -3.33 -6.28 -14.81
CA LYS A 374 -2.00 -6.03 -14.24
C LYS A 374 -1.50 -4.64 -14.57
N THR A 375 -0.77 -4.05 -13.63
CA THR A 375 -0.01 -2.82 -13.89
C THR A 375 1.31 -3.18 -14.55
N LEU A 376 1.57 -2.57 -15.70
CA LEU A 376 2.78 -2.76 -16.48
C LEU A 376 3.70 -1.55 -16.35
N LEU A 377 5.00 -1.85 -16.41
CA LEU A 377 6.06 -0.90 -16.63
C LEU A 377 6.52 -1.07 -18.09
N LEU A 378 6.32 -0.04 -18.90
CA LEU A 378 6.63 -0.02 -20.35
C LEU A 378 8.02 0.53 -20.65
N ARG A 379 8.59 1.31 -19.73
CA ARG A 379 9.93 1.92 -19.85
C ARG A 379 10.71 1.72 -18.54
N PRO A 380 12.04 1.66 -18.58
CA PRO A 380 12.83 1.54 -17.36
C PRO A 380 12.59 2.72 -16.42
N ILE A 381 12.65 2.47 -15.11
CA ILE A 381 12.53 3.52 -14.11
C ILE A 381 13.68 4.51 -14.29
N PRO A 382 13.43 5.83 -14.37
CA PRO A 382 14.48 6.78 -14.68
C PRO A 382 15.57 6.81 -13.60
N GLY A 383 16.84 6.79 -14.02
CA GLY A 383 18.00 6.82 -13.12
C GLY A 383 18.23 5.53 -12.30
N ALA A 384 17.66 4.40 -12.70
CA ALA A 384 17.99 3.08 -12.14
C ALA A 384 19.26 2.52 -12.82
N THR A 385 20.30 2.23 -12.04
CA THR A 385 21.63 1.82 -12.53
C THR A 385 21.72 0.39 -13.08
N MET A 386 20.63 -0.39 -13.08
CA MET A 386 20.61 -1.76 -13.60
C MET A 386 19.57 -1.90 -14.71
N GLU A 387 19.98 -2.47 -15.85
CA GLU A 387 19.16 -2.98 -16.96
C GLU A 387 18.73 -2.02 -18.10
N HIS A 388 19.44 -0.92 -18.37
CA HIS A 388 19.12 -0.10 -19.56
C HIS A 388 19.39 -0.79 -20.91
N VAL A 389 20.16 -1.89 -20.94
CA VAL A 389 20.59 -2.51 -22.20
C VAL A 389 19.56 -3.49 -22.77
N ASP A 390 18.65 -4.05 -21.95
CA ASP A 390 17.70 -5.12 -22.38
C ASP A 390 16.29 -5.00 -21.75
N PHE A 391 15.86 -3.80 -21.36
CA PHE A 391 14.53 -3.62 -20.79
C PHE A 391 13.42 -4.03 -21.78
N ARG A 392 12.46 -4.85 -21.31
CA ARG A 392 11.23 -5.18 -22.04
C ARG A 392 10.02 -4.83 -21.19
N PRO A 393 8.91 -4.36 -21.80
CA PRO A 393 7.65 -4.15 -21.09
C PRO A 393 7.26 -5.38 -20.26
N ARG A 394 6.93 -5.16 -19.00
CA ARG A 394 6.62 -6.25 -18.05
C ARG A 394 5.75 -5.77 -16.90
N GLU A 395 5.28 -6.70 -16.09
CA GLU A 395 4.56 -6.39 -14.85
C GLU A 395 5.43 -5.54 -13.90
N LEU A 396 4.79 -4.56 -13.25
CA LEU A 396 5.40 -3.71 -12.22
C LEU A 396 5.79 -4.56 -11.01
N ARG A 397 7.03 -4.42 -10.55
CA ARG A 397 7.60 -5.15 -9.41
C ARG A 397 7.79 -4.22 -8.22
N ASP A 398 7.85 -4.78 -7.02
CA ASP A 398 8.11 -4.00 -5.80
C ASP A 398 9.44 -3.22 -5.85
N THR A 399 10.46 -3.78 -6.51
CA THR A 399 11.75 -3.13 -6.73
C THR A 399 11.64 -1.88 -7.61
N ASP A 400 10.68 -1.83 -8.53
CA ASP A 400 10.45 -0.65 -9.36
C ASP A 400 9.84 0.47 -8.55
N VAL A 401 8.94 0.16 -7.64
CA VAL A 401 8.35 1.15 -6.72
C VAL A 401 9.42 1.75 -5.83
N ILE A 402 10.39 0.93 -5.38
CA ILE A 402 11.55 1.42 -4.62
C ILE A 402 12.43 2.33 -5.48
N ASN A 403 12.71 1.95 -6.73
CA ASN A 403 13.52 2.78 -7.62
C ASN A 403 12.80 4.09 -8.02
N ALA A 404 11.48 4.03 -8.22
CA ALA A 404 10.65 5.19 -8.45
C ALA A 404 10.67 6.11 -7.23
N LEU A 405 10.60 5.54 -6.03
CA LEU A 405 10.71 6.30 -4.79
C LEU A 405 12.06 7.01 -4.68
N ARG A 406 13.15 6.34 -5.06
CA ARG A 406 14.48 6.96 -5.13
C ARG A 406 14.51 8.12 -6.14
N TRP A 407 13.83 8.00 -7.27
CA TRP A 407 13.71 9.08 -8.24
C TRP A 407 12.96 10.28 -7.65
N PHE A 408 11.83 10.07 -6.95
CA PHE A 408 11.10 11.14 -6.27
C PHE A 408 11.92 11.79 -5.15
N ASN A 409 12.65 10.99 -4.37
CA ASN A 409 13.53 11.50 -3.32
C ASN A 409 14.63 12.41 -3.87
N ARG A 410 15.18 12.09 -5.06
CA ARG A 410 16.16 12.94 -5.76
C ARG A 410 15.54 14.23 -6.32
N ARG A 411 14.22 14.28 -6.51
CA ARG A 411 13.48 15.43 -7.06
C ARG A 411 12.68 16.21 -6.00
N GLN A 412 13.31 16.46 -4.86
CA GLN A 412 12.77 17.33 -3.80
C GLN A 412 11.57 16.76 -3.02
N PHE A 413 11.28 15.46 -3.13
CA PHE A 413 10.31 14.77 -2.26
C PHE A 413 11.00 13.78 -1.30
N PRO A 414 11.88 14.21 -0.38
CA PRO A 414 12.60 13.31 0.52
C PRO A 414 11.68 12.59 1.52
N SER A 415 10.49 13.14 1.76
CA SER A 415 9.45 12.52 2.59
C SER A 415 8.51 11.61 1.80
N ALA A 416 8.82 11.31 0.54
CA ALA A 416 8.00 10.43 -0.26
C ALA A 416 7.87 9.06 0.41
N THR A 417 6.68 8.48 0.32
CA THR A 417 6.37 7.20 0.94
C THR A 417 5.96 6.20 -0.13
N ARG A 418 6.36 4.94 0.07
CA ARG A 418 6.03 3.84 -0.84
C ARG A 418 4.53 3.70 -1.07
N ALA A 419 3.71 3.90 -0.03
CA ALA A 419 2.26 3.74 -0.12
C ALA A 419 1.64 4.75 -1.10
N VAL A 420 1.92 6.05 -0.92
CA VAL A 420 1.40 7.12 -1.80
C VAL A 420 1.89 6.92 -3.23
N LEU A 421 3.18 6.58 -3.40
CA LEU A 421 3.75 6.37 -4.72
C LEU A 421 3.12 5.17 -5.41
N TYR A 422 2.96 4.04 -4.71
CA TYR A 422 2.35 2.85 -5.28
C TYR A 422 0.92 3.13 -5.73
N ASP A 423 0.11 3.77 -4.89
CA ASP A 423 -1.25 4.17 -5.23
C ASP A 423 -1.28 5.10 -6.46
N ALA A 424 -0.37 6.08 -6.53
CA ALA A 424 -0.24 6.99 -7.67
C ALA A 424 0.17 6.25 -8.95
N MET A 425 1.15 5.35 -8.89
CA MET A 425 1.55 4.52 -10.04
C MET A 425 0.39 3.65 -10.53
N LEU A 426 -0.41 3.07 -9.63
CA LEU A 426 -1.61 2.33 -10.00
C LEU A 426 -2.68 3.22 -10.63
N ALA A 427 -2.84 4.45 -10.14
CA ALA A 427 -3.80 5.41 -10.67
C ALA A 427 -3.41 5.88 -12.08
N VAL A 428 -2.14 6.28 -12.28
CA VAL A 428 -1.61 6.73 -13.57
C VAL A 428 -1.60 5.60 -14.59
N ALA A 429 -1.20 4.38 -14.20
CA ALA A 429 -1.28 3.22 -15.08
C ALA A 429 -2.70 2.99 -15.63
N ARG A 430 -3.75 3.23 -14.83
CA ARG A 430 -5.15 3.07 -15.27
C ARG A 430 -5.62 4.12 -16.28
N GLN A 431 -4.88 5.22 -16.45
CA GLN A 431 -5.18 6.21 -17.49
C GLN A 431 -4.69 5.75 -18.87
N SER A 432 -3.67 4.89 -18.90
CA SER A 432 -3.10 4.29 -20.11
C SER A 432 -3.45 2.80 -20.19
N ILE A 433 -4.57 2.48 -20.84
CA ILE A 433 -5.07 1.09 -20.91
C ILE A 433 -4.45 0.35 -22.10
N ILE A 434 -3.91 -0.84 -21.84
CA ILE A 434 -3.46 -1.80 -22.85
C ILE A 434 -4.37 -3.01 -22.85
N SER A 435 -4.74 -3.47 -24.04
CA SER A 435 -5.58 -4.66 -24.22
C SER A 435 -4.94 -5.59 -25.25
N PRO A 436 -4.05 -6.51 -24.84
CA PRO A 436 -3.18 -7.26 -25.76
C PRO A 436 -3.93 -7.98 -26.88
N VAL A 437 -5.01 -8.71 -26.55
CA VAL A 437 -5.81 -9.45 -27.54
C VAL A 437 -6.57 -8.50 -28.46
N ARG A 438 -7.14 -7.42 -27.90
CA ARG A 438 -7.86 -6.41 -28.69
C ARG A 438 -6.93 -5.72 -29.67
N HIS A 439 -5.76 -5.24 -29.22
CA HIS A 439 -4.78 -4.60 -30.07
C HIS A 439 -4.27 -5.56 -31.15
N TYR A 440 -3.95 -6.81 -30.78
CA TYR A 440 -3.63 -7.85 -31.76
C TYR A 440 -4.71 -7.97 -32.84
N LEU A 441 -5.99 -8.10 -32.45
CA LEU A 441 -7.10 -8.20 -33.41
C LEU A 441 -7.30 -6.93 -34.25
N GLU A 442 -7.09 -5.74 -33.67
CA GLU A 442 -7.24 -4.46 -34.36
C GLU A 442 -6.12 -4.22 -35.40
N ASP A 443 -4.93 -4.77 -35.16
CA ASP A 443 -3.75 -4.66 -36.04
C ASP A 443 -3.75 -5.68 -37.20
N LEU A 444 -4.60 -6.69 -37.16
CA LEU A 444 -4.70 -7.71 -38.21
C LEU A 444 -5.31 -7.15 -39.51
N HIS A 445 -4.73 -7.57 -40.64
CA HIS A 445 -5.20 -7.21 -41.98
C HIS A 445 -5.56 -8.47 -42.76
N TRP A 446 -6.81 -8.55 -43.20
CA TRP A 446 -7.32 -9.70 -43.96
C TRP A 446 -6.86 -9.63 -45.42
N ASP A 447 -6.38 -10.76 -45.93
CA ASP A 447 -5.89 -10.92 -47.30
C ASP A 447 -6.99 -11.15 -48.34
N GLY A 448 -8.26 -11.19 -47.92
CA GLY A 448 -9.42 -11.41 -48.79
C GLY A 448 -9.72 -12.87 -49.12
N SER A 449 -8.88 -13.82 -48.70
CA SER A 449 -9.12 -15.24 -48.92
C SER A 449 -9.96 -15.83 -47.78
N ARG A 450 -11.07 -16.48 -48.16
CA ARG A 450 -12.04 -17.04 -47.23
C ARG A 450 -11.53 -18.37 -46.66
N ARG A 451 -11.30 -18.42 -45.35
CA ARG A 451 -10.85 -19.59 -44.58
C ARG A 451 -11.74 -19.87 -43.37
N LEU A 452 -12.43 -18.86 -42.86
CA LEU A 452 -13.21 -18.91 -41.62
C LEU A 452 -14.39 -19.89 -41.67
N ASP A 453 -14.95 -20.17 -42.84
CA ASP A 453 -16.06 -21.12 -42.95
C ASP A 453 -15.57 -22.57 -42.94
N THR A 454 -14.35 -22.83 -43.41
CA THR A 454 -13.86 -24.20 -43.67
C THR A 454 -12.74 -24.63 -42.74
N TRP A 455 -12.27 -23.78 -41.82
CA TRP A 455 -11.12 -24.10 -40.97
C TRP A 455 -11.25 -25.41 -40.17
N LEU A 456 -12.47 -25.76 -39.70
CA LEU A 456 -12.72 -27.05 -39.04
C LEU A 456 -12.62 -28.25 -40.01
N VAL A 457 -12.98 -28.05 -41.27
CA VAL A 457 -12.84 -29.06 -42.33
C VAL A 457 -11.38 -29.21 -42.71
N ASP A 458 -10.74 -28.09 -43.04
CA ASP A 458 -9.39 -28.04 -43.62
C ASP A 458 -8.34 -28.51 -42.60
N TYR A 459 -8.36 -27.96 -41.39
CA TYR A 459 -7.34 -28.24 -40.36
C TYR A 459 -7.73 -29.39 -39.42
N CYS A 460 -9.02 -29.61 -39.15
CA CYS A 460 -9.45 -30.66 -38.20
C CYS A 460 -10.01 -31.93 -38.87
N GLY A 461 -10.18 -31.94 -40.20
CA GLY A 461 -10.76 -33.07 -40.92
C GLY A 461 -12.20 -33.36 -40.50
N ALA A 462 -12.96 -32.32 -40.14
CA ALA A 462 -14.38 -32.43 -39.87
C ALA A 462 -15.17 -32.65 -41.17
N GLU A 463 -16.37 -33.23 -41.05
CA GLU A 463 -17.27 -33.38 -42.20
C GLU A 463 -17.74 -32.01 -42.69
N ASP A 464 -17.67 -31.80 -44.00
CA ASP A 464 -18.04 -30.55 -44.64
C ASP A 464 -19.56 -30.41 -44.74
N THR A 465 -20.16 -29.88 -43.67
CA THR A 465 -21.60 -29.65 -43.56
C THR A 465 -21.90 -28.18 -43.26
N ALA A 466 -23.13 -27.73 -43.58
CA ALA A 466 -23.57 -26.37 -43.23
C ALA A 466 -23.43 -26.10 -41.72
N TYR A 467 -23.73 -27.08 -40.89
CA TYR A 467 -23.54 -27.02 -39.44
C TYR A 467 -22.07 -26.87 -39.04
N THR A 468 -21.17 -27.71 -39.56
CA THR A 468 -19.72 -27.62 -39.25
C THR A 468 -19.17 -26.24 -39.60
N ARG A 469 -19.49 -25.72 -40.80
CA ARG A 469 -19.05 -24.39 -41.23
C ARG A 469 -19.59 -23.29 -40.31
N ALA A 470 -20.88 -23.37 -39.97
CA ALA A 470 -21.52 -22.41 -39.08
C ALA A 470 -20.93 -22.44 -37.66
N VAL A 471 -20.66 -23.62 -37.09
CA VAL A 471 -20.02 -23.75 -35.76
C VAL A 471 -18.65 -23.09 -35.75
N GLY A 472 -17.80 -23.41 -36.73
CA GLY A 472 -16.45 -22.86 -36.83
C GLY A 472 -16.45 -21.34 -36.91
N ARG A 473 -17.28 -20.77 -37.80
CA ARG A 473 -17.44 -19.33 -37.97
C ARG A 473 -17.98 -18.66 -36.71
N ARG A 474 -19.12 -19.11 -36.19
CA ARG A 474 -19.80 -18.48 -35.04
C ARG A 474 -18.94 -18.52 -33.78
N TRP A 475 -18.21 -19.61 -33.56
CA TRP A 475 -17.33 -19.73 -32.40
C TRP A 475 -16.16 -18.73 -32.47
N MET A 476 -15.48 -18.60 -33.62
CA MET A 476 -14.42 -17.60 -33.79
C MET A 476 -14.96 -16.16 -33.69
N LEU A 477 -16.12 -15.86 -34.30
CA LEU A 477 -16.77 -14.56 -34.13
C LEU A 477 -17.09 -14.27 -32.64
N SER A 478 -17.48 -15.29 -31.87
CA SER A 478 -17.75 -15.12 -30.43
C SER A 478 -16.48 -14.80 -29.63
N ALA A 479 -15.34 -15.33 -30.05
CA ALA A 479 -14.03 -15.03 -29.45
C ALA A 479 -13.63 -13.58 -29.74
N VAL A 480 -13.78 -13.13 -30.98
CA VAL A 480 -13.57 -11.73 -31.37
C VAL A 480 -14.52 -10.81 -30.60
N ALA A 481 -15.80 -11.16 -30.51
CA ALA A 481 -16.79 -10.38 -29.76
C ALA A 481 -16.41 -10.26 -28.28
N ARG A 482 -15.92 -11.32 -27.65
CA ARG A 482 -15.46 -11.30 -26.25
C ARG A 482 -14.23 -10.41 -26.02
N ALA A 483 -13.34 -10.32 -27.01
CA ALA A 483 -12.17 -9.44 -26.95
C ALA A 483 -12.52 -7.96 -27.18
N LEU A 484 -13.35 -7.67 -28.21
CA LEU A 484 -13.68 -6.29 -28.61
C LEU A 484 -14.88 -5.70 -27.85
N LYS A 485 -15.77 -6.53 -27.33
CA LYS A 485 -16.93 -6.16 -26.50
C LYS A 485 -16.98 -7.03 -25.23
N PRO A 486 -16.07 -6.79 -24.26
CA PRO A 486 -16.02 -7.54 -23.01
C PRO A 486 -17.38 -7.64 -22.33
N GLY A 487 -17.71 -8.84 -21.85
CA GLY A 487 -18.98 -9.12 -21.19
C GLY A 487 -20.18 -9.31 -22.11
N CYS A 488 -20.01 -9.30 -23.44
CA CYS A 488 -21.06 -9.69 -24.37
C CYS A 488 -21.54 -11.13 -24.11
N LYS A 489 -22.80 -11.42 -24.48
CA LYS A 489 -23.32 -12.78 -24.32
C LYS A 489 -22.64 -13.72 -25.31
N ALA A 490 -21.87 -14.67 -24.79
CA ALA A 490 -21.35 -15.82 -25.53
C ALA A 490 -21.31 -17.01 -24.56
N ASP A 491 -22.38 -17.81 -24.56
CA ASP A 491 -22.58 -18.95 -23.67
C ASP A 491 -22.55 -20.31 -24.39
N TYR A 492 -22.01 -20.31 -25.61
CA TYR A 492 -21.80 -21.50 -26.44
C TYR A 492 -20.36 -22.00 -26.29
N CYS A 493 -20.20 -23.32 -26.35
CA CYS A 493 -18.94 -24.03 -26.22
C CYS A 493 -18.82 -25.03 -27.37
N MET A 494 -17.80 -24.84 -28.22
CA MET A 494 -17.48 -25.80 -29.27
C MET A 494 -16.82 -27.03 -28.67
N ILE A 495 -17.26 -28.24 -29.04
CA ILE A 495 -16.70 -29.49 -28.54
C ILE A 495 -16.03 -30.25 -29.68
N LEU A 496 -14.72 -30.41 -29.60
CA LEU A 496 -13.95 -31.21 -30.55
C LEU A 496 -13.94 -32.68 -30.08
N GLU A 497 -14.70 -33.54 -30.76
CA GLU A 497 -14.76 -34.98 -30.50
C GLU A 497 -13.90 -35.74 -31.51
N GLY A 498 -12.99 -36.60 -31.04
CA GLY A 498 -12.13 -37.38 -31.93
C GLY A 498 -11.10 -38.18 -31.15
N GLU A 499 -10.33 -39.01 -31.84
CA GLU A 499 -9.36 -39.91 -31.21
C GLU A 499 -8.38 -39.18 -30.26
N GLN A 500 -7.92 -39.89 -29.24
CA GLN A 500 -6.94 -39.35 -28.32
C GLN A 500 -5.61 -39.13 -29.04
N GLY A 501 -4.88 -38.07 -28.69
CA GLY A 501 -3.56 -37.81 -29.26
C GLY A 501 -3.54 -37.11 -30.63
N ILE A 502 -4.69 -36.86 -31.27
CA ILE A 502 -4.73 -36.18 -32.58
C ILE A 502 -4.38 -34.68 -32.56
N GLY A 503 -4.08 -34.09 -31.40
CA GLY A 503 -3.64 -32.70 -31.28
C GLY A 503 -4.71 -31.64 -31.00
N LYS A 504 -5.93 -32.02 -30.57
CA LYS A 504 -7.07 -31.08 -30.32
C LYS A 504 -6.71 -29.89 -29.42
N SER A 505 -6.15 -30.15 -28.24
CA SER A 505 -5.72 -29.12 -27.27
C SER A 505 -4.60 -28.24 -27.83
N THR A 506 -3.65 -28.84 -28.56
CA THR A 506 -2.55 -28.13 -29.21
C THR A 506 -3.07 -27.18 -30.29
N LEU A 507 -4.05 -27.60 -31.09
CA LEU A 507 -4.68 -26.77 -32.11
C LEU A 507 -5.36 -25.55 -31.50
N LEU A 508 -6.14 -25.72 -30.42
CA LEU A 508 -6.76 -24.59 -29.70
C LEU A 508 -5.70 -23.65 -29.11
N ARG A 509 -4.61 -24.19 -28.55
CA ARG A 509 -3.48 -23.40 -28.03
C ARG A 509 -2.78 -22.59 -29.13
N ARG A 510 -2.56 -23.19 -30.31
CA ARG A 510 -1.96 -22.50 -31.46
C ARG A 510 -2.85 -21.38 -31.98
N LEU A 511 -4.16 -21.63 -32.07
CA LEU A 511 -5.14 -20.64 -32.50
C LEU A 511 -5.19 -19.42 -31.56
N ALA A 512 -5.10 -19.65 -30.24
CA ALA A 512 -5.13 -18.59 -29.24
C ALA A 512 -3.79 -17.88 -29.00
N SER A 513 -2.65 -18.51 -29.32
CA SER A 513 -1.35 -18.29 -28.67
C SER A 513 -1.25 -18.91 -27.26
N SER A 514 -0.06 -19.41 -26.91
CA SER A 514 0.21 -20.05 -25.63
C SER A 514 -0.04 -19.13 -24.42
N GLU A 515 0.15 -17.82 -24.60
CA GLU A 515 -0.05 -16.83 -23.53
C GLU A 515 -1.53 -16.63 -23.20
N TRP A 516 -2.43 -16.75 -24.19
CA TRP A 516 -3.86 -16.48 -24.04
C TRP A 516 -4.71 -17.76 -23.95
N PHE A 517 -4.07 -18.91 -23.85
CA PHE A 517 -4.72 -20.22 -23.73
C PHE A 517 -4.69 -20.75 -22.30
N HIS A 518 -5.74 -21.47 -21.89
CA HIS A 518 -5.78 -22.18 -20.61
C HIS A 518 -6.51 -23.52 -20.73
N ASP A 519 -5.94 -24.58 -20.17
CA ASP A 519 -6.44 -25.97 -20.19
C ASP A 519 -6.62 -26.57 -18.78
N GLY A 520 -6.42 -25.77 -17.73
CA GLY A 520 -6.37 -26.23 -16.34
C GLY A 520 -7.67 -26.07 -15.55
N LEU A 521 -8.79 -25.70 -16.19
CA LEU A 521 -10.02 -25.33 -15.48
C LEU A 521 -10.79 -26.58 -15.00
N ARG A 522 -10.49 -27.05 -13.79
CA ARG A 522 -11.05 -28.32 -13.25
C ARG A 522 -12.33 -28.16 -12.42
N ASP A 523 -12.46 -27.07 -11.65
CA ASP A 523 -13.62 -26.84 -10.79
C ASP A 523 -14.28 -25.49 -11.08
N MET A 524 -15.28 -25.49 -11.95
CA MET A 524 -16.06 -24.29 -12.32
C MET A 524 -17.01 -23.79 -11.23
N THR A 525 -17.18 -24.55 -10.14
CA THR A 525 -17.97 -24.11 -8.97
C THR A 525 -17.12 -23.32 -7.98
N SER A 526 -15.80 -23.49 -8.01
CA SER A 526 -14.87 -22.75 -7.16
C SER A 526 -14.77 -21.27 -7.56
N LYS A 527 -14.49 -20.43 -6.56
CA LYS A 527 -14.14 -19.02 -6.77
C LYS A 527 -12.81 -18.86 -7.51
N ASP A 528 -11.92 -19.85 -7.43
CA ASP A 528 -10.63 -19.84 -8.12
C ASP A 528 -10.78 -19.96 -9.64
N ALA A 529 -11.90 -20.54 -10.11
CA ALA A 529 -12.22 -20.65 -11.53
C ALA A 529 -12.27 -19.28 -12.20
N SER A 530 -12.96 -18.33 -11.59
CA SER A 530 -13.09 -16.96 -12.09
C SER A 530 -11.73 -16.27 -12.19
N MET A 531 -10.88 -16.46 -11.18
CA MET A 531 -9.52 -15.88 -11.15
C MET A 531 -8.59 -16.50 -12.20
N ALA A 532 -8.75 -17.80 -12.50
CA ALA A 532 -7.95 -18.49 -13.52
C ALA A 532 -8.25 -18.04 -14.97
N LEU A 533 -9.40 -17.41 -15.22
CA LEU A 533 -9.77 -16.88 -16.54
C LEU A 533 -9.05 -15.56 -16.89
N ARG A 534 -8.47 -14.87 -15.90
CA ARG A 534 -7.76 -13.60 -16.11
C ARG A 534 -6.59 -13.80 -17.08
N GLY A 535 -6.51 -12.95 -18.10
CA GLY A 535 -5.50 -13.06 -19.15
C GLY A 535 -5.70 -14.22 -20.13
N ARG A 536 -6.87 -14.87 -20.15
CA ARG A 536 -7.16 -16.01 -21.04
C ARG A 536 -8.25 -15.65 -22.05
N TRP A 537 -8.05 -16.02 -23.30
CA TRP A 537 -8.96 -15.76 -24.41
C TRP A 537 -9.69 -17.03 -24.84
N ILE A 538 -8.96 -18.13 -25.00
CA ILE A 538 -9.54 -19.45 -25.27
C ILE A 538 -9.26 -20.36 -24.06
N VAL A 539 -10.33 -20.87 -23.48
CA VAL A 539 -10.27 -21.77 -22.33
C VAL A 539 -10.76 -23.14 -22.75
N GLU A 540 -9.85 -24.10 -22.72
CA GLU A 540 -10.16 -25.50 -22.92
C GLU A 540 -10.78 -26.10 -21.65
N LEU A 541 -11.87 -26.85 -21.85
CA LEU A 541 -12.49 -27.73 -20.87
C LEU A 541 -12.06 -29.16 -21.20
N PRO A 542 -10.96 -29.68 -20.60
CA PRO A 542 -10.49 -31.03 -20.88
C PRO A 542 -11.48 -32.06 -20.32
N GLU A 543 -11.67 -33.14 -21.06
CA GLU A 543 -12.43 -34.32 -20.60
C GLU A 543 -13.82 -33.97 -20.07
N LEU A 544 -14.62 -33.29 -20.89
CA LEU A 544 -16.01 -32.91 -20.56
C LEU A 544 -16.86 -34.10 -20.05
N SER A 545 -16.48 -35.34 -20.41
CA SER A 545 -17.08 -36.60 -20.00
C SER A 545 -16.84 -37.01 -18.53
N ALA A 546 -15.87 -36.41 -17.82
CA ALA A 546 -15.61 -36.71 -16.42
C ALA A 546 -16.54 -35.95 -15.45
N MET A 547 -17.31 -35.00 -15.97
CA MET A 547 -18.21 -34.17 -15.16
C MET A 547 -19.46 -34.94 -14.76
N ARG A 548 -19.89 -34.79 -13.52
CA ARG A 548 -21.13 -35.41 -13.01
C ARG A 548 -22.34 -34.61 -13.47
N ARG A 549 -23.53 -35.22 -13.38
CA ARG A 549 -24.79 -34.54 -13.76
C ARG A 549 -25.07 -33.27 -12.92
N SER A 550 -24.61 -33.23 -11.67
CA SER A 550 -24.62 -32.02 -10.82
C SER A 550 -23.78 -30.89 -11.40
N ASP A 551 -22.70 -31.22 -12.10
CA ASP A 551 -21.70 -30.28 -12.57
C ASP A 551 -22.17 -29.62 -13.88
N VAL A 552 -23.02 -30.30 -14.65
CA VAL A 552 -23.58 -29.78 -15.90
C VAL A 552 -24.39 -28.48 -15.72
N GLU A 553 -25.21 -28.37 -14.66
CA GLU A 553 -25.90 -27.10 -14.36
C GLU A 553 -24.92 -25.99 -13.96
N ALA A 554 -23.90 -26.34 -13.17
CA ALA A 554 -22.85 -25.41 -12.80
C ALA A 554 -22.06 -24.94 -14.03
N VAL A 555 -21.73 -25.83 -14.97
CA VAL A 555 -21.09 -25.48 -16.24
C VAL A 555 -21.97 -24.55 -17.06
N LYS A 556 -23.27 -24.85 -17.21
CA LYS A 556 -24.20 -23.97 -17.95
C LYS A 556 -24.26 -22.58 -17.33
N ALA A 557 -24.36 -22.51 -16.01
CA ALA A 557 -24.34 -21.25 -15.27
C ALA A 557 -23.00 -20.54 -15.45
N PHE A 558 -21.89 -21.28 -15.40
CA PHE A 558 -20.55 -20.76 -15.60
C PHE A 558 -20.38 -20.19 -17.00
N LEU A 559 -20.64 -20.95 -18.07
CA LEU A 559 -20.59 -20.49 -19.47
C LEU A 559 -21.48 -19.26 -19.71
N SER A 560 -22.61 -19.18 -19.01
CA SER A 560 -23.59 -18.11 -19.19
C SER A 560 -23.19 -16.75 -18.62
N ARG A 561 -22.14 -16.64 -17.80
CA ARG A 561 -21.75 -15.39 -17.14
C ARG A 561 -21.24 -14.34 -18.14
N ASN A 562 -21.55 -13.09 -17.83
CA ASN A 562 -21.06 -11.92 -18.56
C ASN A 562 -19.90 -11.24 -17.82
N GLU A 563 -19.77 -11.46 -16.53
CA GLU A 563 -18.71 -10.92 -15.68
C GLU A 563 -18.27 -11.98 -14.67
N GLU A 564 -17.01 -11.88 -14.25
CA GLU A 564 -16.45 -12.61 -13.13
C GLU A 564 -16.50 -11.75 -11.88
N ARG A 565 -17.02 -12.34 -10.80
CA ARG A 565 -17.03 -11.72 -9.48
C ARG A 565 -16.22 -12.56 -8.52
N TYR A 566 -15.14 -12.00 -8.00
CA TYR A 566 -14.27 -12.68 -7.04
C TYR A 566 -13.46 -11.67 -6.22
N ARG A 567 -12.82 -12.14 -5.16
CA ARG A 567 -11.94 -11.33 -4.32
C ARG A 567 -10.49 -11.74 -4.57
N PRO A 568 -9.64 -10.89 -5.15
CA PRO A 568 -8.24 -11.23 -5.35
C PRO A 568 -7.53 -11.50 -4.00
N PRO A 569 -6.49 -12.34 -3.97
CA PRO A 569 -5.67 -12.52 -2.78
C PRO A 569 -5.15 -11.17 -2.28
N TYR A 570 -5.22 -10.94 -0.98
CA TYR A 570 -4.77 -9.71 -0.29
C TYR A 570 -5.57 -8.44 -0.56
N ASP A 571 -6.54 -8.47 -1.48
CA ASP A 571 -7.46 -7.35 -1.67
C ASP A 571 -8.58 -7.34 -0.62
N ARG A 572 -9.05 -6.14 -0.25
CA ARG A 572 -10.14 -5.98 0.73
C ARG A 572 -11.53 -6.09 0.09
N ALA A 573 -11.65 -5.75 -1.20
CA ALA A 573 -12.91 -5.67 -1.92
C ALA A 573 -13.07 -6.80 -2.96
N GLU A 574 -14.32 -7.14 -3.28
CA GLU A 574 -14.66 -7.97 -4.43
C GLU A 574 -14.50 -7.14 -5.71
N VAL A 575 -13.94 -7.73 -6.77
CA VAL A 575 -13.84 -7.12 -8.10
C VAL A 575 -14.87 -7.76 -9.03
N SER A 576 -15.42 -6.96 -9.95
CA SER A 576 -16.27 -7.42 -11.05
C SER A 576 -15.55 -7.14 -12.37
N GLU A 577 -15.18 -8.19 -13.10
CA GLU A 577 -14.42 -8.11 -14.33
C GLU A 577 -15.26 -8.62 -15.51
N PRO A 578 -15.45 -7.85 -16.61
CA PRO A 578 -16.23 -8.33 -17.74
C PRO A 578 -15.51 -9.52 -18.39
N ARG A 579 -16.25 -10.59 -18.70
CA ARG A 579 -15.66 -11.80 -19.25
C ARG A 579 -15.18 -11.58 -20.69
N ARG A 580 -13.93 -11.92 -20.95
CA ARG A 580 -13.20 -11.75 -22.22
C ARG A 580 -12.83 -13.06 -22.93
N CYS A 581 -13.22 -14.22 -22.38
CA CYS A 581 -12.87 -15.52 -22.92
C CYS A 581 -14.06 -16.25 -23.57
N VAL A 582 -13.74 -17.22 -24.44
CA VAL A 582 -14.64 -18.27 -24.94
C VAL A 582 -14.16 -19.64 -24.52
N PHE A 583 -15.06 -20.62 -24.60
CA PHE A 583 -14.79 -21.99 -24.17
C PHE A 583 -14.78 -22.94 -25.35
N ALA A 584 -13.88 -23.91 -25.31
CA ALA A 584 -13.89 -25.07 -26.17
C ALA A 584 -13.67 -26.33 -25.33
N GLY A 585 -14.42 -27.40 -25.58
CA GLY A 585 -14.19 -28.69 -24.95
C GLY A 585 -13.45 -29.63 -25.88
N THR A 586 -12.64 -30.52 -25.31
CA THR A 586 -12.05 -31.63 -26.04
C THR A 586 -12.45 -32.94 -25.39
N THR A 587 -12.76 -33.94 -26.21
CA THR A 587 -13.17 -35.27 -25.73
C THR A 587 -12.75 -36.35 -26.70
N ASN A 588 -12.46 -37.54 -26.16
CA ASN A 588 -12.27 -38.77 -26.91
C ASN A 588 -13.52 -39.67 -26.89
N ARG A 589 -14.51 -39.36 -26.05
CA ARG A 589 -15.80 -40.05 -25.98
C ARG A 589 -16.81 -39.43 -26.92
N THR A 590 -17.76 -40.22 -27.38
CA THR A 590 -18.92 -39.78 -28.18
C THR A 590 -20.19 -39.64 -27.34
N ASP A 591 -20.15 -40.00 -26.06
CA ASP A 591 -21.28 -40.09 -25.13
C ASP A 591 -20.98 -39.30 -23.83
N TYR A 592 -20.83 -37.99 -23.95
CA TYR A 592 -20.30 -37.14 -22.87
C TYR A 592 -21.30 -36.11 -22.34
N LEU A 593 -22.48 -35.97 -22.95
CA LEU A 593 -23.52 -35.08 -22.45
C LEU A 593 -24.44 -35.85 -21.51
N LEU A 594 -24.63 -35.36 -20.29
CA LEU A 594 -25.42 -36.06 -19.26
C LEU A 594 -26.88 -35.58 -19.12
N ASP A 595 -27.25 -34.49 -19.81
CA ASP A 595 -28.59 -33.91 -19.69
C ASP A 595 -29.05 -33.20 -20.97
N ASP A 596 -30.33 -33.41 -21.32
CA ASP A 596 -30.95 -32.84 -22.52
C ASP A 596 -31.22 -31.33 -22.39
N THR A 597 -31.44 -30.83 -21.17
CA THR A 597 -31.74 -29.41 -20.97
C THR A 597 -30.46 -28.62 -21.22
N GLY A 598 -30.42 -27.69 -22.17
CA GLY A 598 -29.21 -26.88 -22.42
C GLY A 598 -28.14 -27.54 -23.29
N ALA A 599 -28.40 -28.69 -23.92
CA ALA A 599 -27.55 -29.29 -24.96
C ALA A 599 -27.21 -28.29 -26.09
N ARG A 600 -28.11 -27.34 -26.38
CA ARG A 600 -27.92 -26.26 -27.36
C ARG A 600 -26.69 -25.36 -27.13
N ARG A 601 -26.12 -25.35 -25.92
CA ARG A 601 -24.91 -24.58 -25.60
C ARG A 601 -23.63 -25.29 -26.02
N PHE A 602 -23.70 -26.58 -26.29
CA PHE A 602 -22.58 -27.36 -26.77
C PHE A 602 -22.71 -27.53 -28.28
N TRP A 603 -21.63 -27.29 -29.01
CA TRP A 603 -21.56 -27.49 -30.45
C TRP A 603 -20.57 -28.62 -30.76
N PRO A 604 -21.03 -29.90 -30.72
CA PRO A 604 -20.18 -31.03 -31.08
C PRO A 604 -19.72 -30.93 -32.52
N VAL A 605 -18.43 -31.16 -32.75
CA VAL A 605 -17.82 -31.28 -34.07
C VAL A 605 -16.89 -32.48 -34.04
N ARG A 606 -17.20 -33.46 -34.89
CA ARG A 606 -16.34 -34.63 -35.07
C ARG A 606 -15.12 -34.26 -35.90
N VAL A 607 -13.95 -34.55 -35.37
CA VAL A 607 -12.65 -34.26 -35.97
C VAL A 607 -11.83 -35.53 -36.08
N THR A 608 -11.10 -35.67 -37.19
CA THR A 608 -10.31 -36.86 -37.50
C THR A 608 -8.81 -36.61 -37.39
N ARG A 609 -8.39 -35.34 -37.45
CA ARG A 609 -7.00 -34.90 -37.32
C ARG A 609 -6.95 -33.51 -36.66
N ALA A 610 -5.76 -33.02 -36.33
CA ALA A 610 -5.53 -31.61 -36.05
C ALA A 610 -4.21 -31.18 -36.68
N ASP A 611 -4.28 -30.43 -37.78
CA ASP A 611 -3.12 -29.84 -38.43
C ASP A 611 -2.70 -28.56 -37.69
N THR A 612 -1.87 -28.73 -36.67
CA THR A 612 -1.45 -27.66 -35.76
C THR A 612 -0.50 -26.66 -36.40
N ASP A 613 0.20 -27.05 -37.47
CA ASP A 613 1.19 -26.21 -38.12
C ASP A 613 0.51 -25.31 -39.16
N SER A 614 -0.37 -25.88 -39.99
CA SER A 614 -1.14 -25.09 -40.96
C SER A 614 -2.06 -24.09 -40.27
N VAL A 615 -2.75 -24.48 -39.19
CA VAL A 615 -3.59 -23.53 -38.42
C VAL A 615 -2.76 -22.44 -37.75
N ALA A 616 -1.51 -22.72 -37.36
CA ALA A 616 -0.63 -21.71 -36.80
C ALA A 616 -0.16 -20.70 -37.86
N ASN A 617 0.11 -21.16 -39.08
CA ASN A 617 0.49 -20.32 -40.21
C ASN A 617 -0.66 -19.41 -40.66
N ASP A 618 -1.88 -19.94 -40.72
CA ASP A 618 -3.07 -19.19 -41.15
C ASP A 618 -3.80 -18.46 -40.01
N ARG A 619 -3.34 -18.60 -38.75
CA ARG A 619 -3.97 -18.05 -37.54
C ARG A 619 -4.36 -16.58 -37.70
N ASP A 620 -3.40 -15.77 -38.10
CA ASP A 620 -3.57 -14.31 -38.20
C ASP A 620 -4.61 -13.97 -39.28
N GLN A 621 -4.68 -14.73 -40.38
CA GLN A 621 -5.67 -14.54 -41.44
C GLN A 621 -7.07 -15.03 -41.04
N LEU A 622 -7.17 -16.14 -40.30
CA LEU A 622 -8.44 -16.62 -39.74
C LEU A 622 -9.05 -15.59 -38.78
N TRP A 623 -8.24 -15.02 -37.90
CA TRP A 623 -8.69 -13.95 -36.99
C TRP A 623 -9.00 -12.65 -37.74
N ALA A 624 -8.20 -12.27 -38.74
CA ALA A 624 -8.47 -11.10 -39.55
C ALA A 624 -9.83 -11.20 -40.27
N GLU A 625 -10.13 -12.35 -40.87
CA GLU A 625 -11.43 -12.60 -41.49
C GLU A 625 -12.57 -12.54 -40.46
N ALA A 626 -12.38 -13.11 -39.27
CA ALA A 626 -13.36 -13.06 -38.19
C ALA A 626 -13.61 -11.63 -37.69
N VAL A 627 -12.58 -10.78 -37.64
CA VAL A 627 -12.71 -9.36 -37.29
C VAL A 627 -13.49 -8.60 -38.36
N VAL A 628 -13.22 -8.84 -39.65
CA VAL A 628 -13.99 -8.25 -40.76
C VAL A 628 -15.46 -8.66 -40.66
N ALA A 629 -15.74 -9.95 -40.43
CA ALA A 629 -17.09 -10.46 -40.25
C ALA A 629 -17.81 -9.83 -39.04
N TYR A 630 -17.12 -9.72 -37.90
CA TYR A 630 -17.65 -9.08 -36.70
C TYR A 630 -17.96 -7.58 -36.92
N ARG A 631 -17.06 -6.85 -37.58
CA ARG A 631 -17.25 -5.43 -37.94
C ARG A 631 -18.36 -5.21 -38.96
N ALA A 632 -18.67 -6.23 -39.77
CA ALA A 632 -19.84 -6.27 -40.63
C ALA A 632 -21.14 -6.63 -39.88
N GLU A 633 -21.12 -6.59 -38.54
CA GLU A 633 -22.24 -6.88 -37.64
C GLU A 633 -22.83 -8.28 -37.78
N GLU A 634 -22.03 -9.24 -38.24
CA GLU A 634 -22.49 -10.61 -38.36
C GLU A 634 -22.74 -11.22 -36.96
N PRO A 635 -23.88 -11.91 -36.74
CA PRO A 635 -24.18 -12.55 -35.47
C PRO A 635 -23.12 -13.59 -35.06
N TRP A 636 -22.68 -13.59 -33.80
CA TRP A 636 -21.84 -14.67 -33.27
C TRP A 636 -22.63 -15.75 -32.52
N TRP A 637 -23.95 -15.57 -32.40
CA TRP A 637 -24.89 -16.56 -31.89
C TRP A 637 -25.51 -17.35 -33.06
N PRO A 638 -25.99 -18.58 -32.81
CA PRO A 638 -26.52 -19.44 -33.86
C PRO A 638 -27.84 -18.85 -34.39
N SER A 639 -28.10 -19.07 -35.68
CA SER A 639 -29.44 -18.91 -36.24
C SER A 639 -30.39 -19.96 -35.64
N ASP A 640 -31.70 -19.77 -35.78
CA ASP A 640 -32.69 -20.74 -35.31
C ASP A 640 -32.48 -22.14 -35.94
N ASP A 641 -32.09 -22.19 -37.21
CA ASP A 641 -31.79 -23.44 -37.91
C ASP A 641 -30.56 -24.13 -37.33
N MET A 642 -29.47 -23.38 -37.15
CA MET A 642 -28.24 -23.89 -36.55
C MET A 642 -28.48 -24.34 -35.10
N ALA A 643 -29.29 -23.61 -34.32
CA ALA A 643 -29.61 -23.97 -32.95
C ALA A 643 -30.43 -25.27 -32.88
N ARG A 644 -31.35 -25.50 -33.83
CA ARG A 644 -32.10 -26.76 -33.96
C ARG A 644 -31.19 -27.92 -34.33
N GLU A 645 -30.30 -27.73 -35.29
CA GLU A 645 -29.35 -28.76 -35.73
C GLU A 645 -28.34 -29.09 -34.63
N ALA A 646 -27.79 -28.07 -33.94
CA ALA A 646 -26.93 -28.24 -32.77
C ALA A 646 -27.60 -29.09 -31.68
N ALA A 647 -28.89 -28.84 -31.41
CA ALA A 647 -29.64 -29.63 -30.44
C ALA A 647 -29.82 -31.09 -30.88
N GLN A 648 -30.05 -31.34 -32.18
CA GLN A 648 -30.16 -32.70 -32.73
C GLN A 648 -28.82 -33.43 -32.65
N VAL A 649 -27.72 -32.80 -33.09
CA VAL A 649 -26.38 -33.38 -33.01
C VAL A 649 -26.02 -33.65 -31.55
N ALA A 650 -26.21 -32.70 -30.65
CA ALA A 650 -25.92 -32.86 -29.23
C ALA A 650 -26.75 -33.98 -28.57
N ALA A 651 -28.02 -34.16 -28.95
CA ALA A 651 -28.87 -35.24 -28.42
C ALA A 651 -28.32 -36.63 -28.75
N THR A 652 -27.62 -36.80 -29.87
CA THR A 652 -26.97 -38.08 -30.22
C THR A 652 -25.68 -38.36 -29.42
N ARG A 653 -25.21 -37.40 -28.61
CA ARG A 653 -24.03 -37.50 -27.73
C ARG A 653 -24.43 -37.61 -26.25
N THR A 654 -25.72 -37.74 -25.97
CA THR A 654 -26.23 -37.92 -24.61
C THR A 654 -26.00 -39.37 -24.16
N GLU A 655 -25.32 -39.56 -23.03
CA GLU A 655 -25.18 -40.90 -22.44
C GLU A 655 -26.57 -41.44 -22.03
N ASP A 656 -26.90 -42.64 -22.49
CA ASP A 656 -28.15 -43.28 -22.09
C ASP A 656 -28.09 -43.63 -20.60
N ASP A 657 -29.10 -43.16 -19.86
CA ASP A 657 -29.24 -43.49 -18.44
C ASP A 657 -29.23 -45.03 -18.29
N PRO A 658 -28.48 -45.63 -17.34
CA PRO A 658 -28.50 -47.08 -17.12
C PRO A 658 -29.90 -47.65 -16.90
N TRP A 659 -30.85 -46.83 -16.46
CA TRP A 659 -32.26 -47.20 -16.30
C TRP A 659 -33.06 -47.14 -17.61
N THR A 660 -32.56 -46.49 -18.66
CA THR A 660 -33.22 -46.36 -19.96
C THR A 660 -33.58 -47.73 -20.53
N GLY A 661 -32.61 -48.65 -20.68
CA GLY A 661 -32.86 -49.99 -21.21
C GLY A 661 -33.93 -50.77 -20.42
N PRO A 662 -33.78 -50.96 -19.10
CA PRO A 662 -34.76 -51.67 -18.29
C PRO A 662 -36.15 -51.02 -18.29
N ILE A 663 -36.23 -49.69 -18.23
CA ILE A 663 -37.51 -48.97 -18.28
C ILE A 663 -38.17 -49.11 -19.66
N LEU A 664 -37.42 -48.94 -20.76
CA LEU A 664 -37.96 -49.06 -22.10
C LEU A 664 -38.46 -50.47 -22.41
N ASN A 665 -37.70 -51.50 -22.01
CA ASN A 665 -38.14 -52.89 -22.09
C ASN A 665 -39.42 -53.14 -21.27
N TYR A 666 -39.52 -52.53 -20.09
CA TYR A 666 -40.71 -52.67 -19.25
C TYR A 666 -41.94 -52.02 -19.89
N VAL A 667 -41.79 -50.86 -20.52
CA VAL A 667 -42.93 -50.12 -21.10
C VAL A 667 -43.25 -50.49 -22.55
N GLU A 668 -42.40 -51.28 -23.22
CA GLU A 668 -42.56 -51.64 -24.64
C GLU A 668 -43.94 -52.24 -24.97
N LYS A 669 -44.47 -53.08 -24.08
CA LYS A 669 -45.74 -53.81 -24.26
C LYS A 669 -46.90 -53.26 -23.43
N ARG A 670 -46.82 -52.00 -23.01
CA ARG A 670 -47.83 -51.36 -22.15
C ARG A 670 -48.33 -50.08 -22.80
N ASP A 671 -49.59 -49.75 -22.60
CA ASP A 671 -50.20 -48.51 -23.09
C ASP A 671 -50.23 -47.40 -22.03
N GLU A 672 -50.31 -47.82 -20.76
CA GLU A 672 -50.26 -46.96 -19.58
C GLU A 672 -49.34 -47.54 -18.51
N VAL A 673 -48.61 -46.68 -17.80
CA VAL A 673 -47.67 -47.08 -16.74
C VAL A 673 -47.70 -46.10 -15.58
N GLY A 674 -47.52 -46.63 -14.36
CA GLY A 674 -47.39 -45.86 -13.13
C GLY A 674 -45.93 -45.57 -12.78
N SER A 675 -45.67 -44.42 -12.14
CA SER A 675 -44.30 -44.07 -11.71
C SER A 675 -43.68 -45.08 -10.74
N GLN A 676 -44.49 -45.80 -9.96
CA GLN A 676 -44.04 -46.83 -9.02
C GLN A 676 -43.64 -48.15 -9.72
N GLU A 677 -44.22 -48.44 -10.90
CA GLU A 677 -43.96 -49.68 -11.66
C GLU A 677 -42.62 -49.62 -12.39
N LEU A 678 -42.23 -48.44 -12.86
CA LEU A 678 -40.95 -48.18 -13.52
C LEU A 678 -39.76 -48.44 -12.59
N LEU A 679 -39.97 -48.38 -11.28
CA LEU A 679 -38.93 -48.57 -10.28
C LEU A 679 -38.67 -50.06 -10.02
N ALA A 680 -39.70 -50.90 -10.17
CA ALA A 680 -39.54 -52.35 -10.18
C ALA A 680 -38.73 -52.81 -11.41
N ALA A 681 -38.88 -52.12 -12.55
CA ALA A 681 -38.15 -52.41 -13.78
C ALA A 681 -36.62 -52.21 -13.65
N VAL A 682 -36.17 -51.38 -12.69
CA VAL A 682 -34.74 -51.08 -12.46
C VAL A 682 -34.19 -51.76 -11.20
N SER A 683 -34.90 -52.76 -10.67
CA SER A 683 -34.49 -53.59 -9.52
C SER A 683 -34.21 -52.83 -8.21
N LEU A 684 -34.84 -51.68 -7.99
CA LEU A 684 -34.74 -50.93 -6.73
C LEU A 684 -35.90 -51.29 -5.76
N PRO A 685 -35.60 -51.75 -4.53
CA PRO A 685 -36.63 -51.99 -3.51
C PRO A 685 -37.36 -50.69 -3.10
N GLN A 686 -38.68 -50.74 -2.95
CA GLN A 686 -39.51 -49.58 -2.57
C GLN A 686 -39.11 -48.95 -1.22
N THR A 687 -38.45 -49.70 -0.35
CA THR A 687 -38.03 -49.28 1.00
C THR A 687 -36.81 -48.37 1.03
N VAL A 688 -36.07 -48.23 -0.08
CA VAL A 688 -34.83 -47.41 -0.18
C VAL A 688 -35.05 -46.16 -1.06
N MET A 689 -36.29 -45.92 -1.49
CA MET A 689 -36.59 -44.96 -2.55
C MET A 689 -36.53 -43.49 -2.07
N THR A 690 -35.85 -42.65 -2.84
CA THR A 690 -35.90 -41.18 -2.69
C THR A 690 -36.86 -40.54 -3.71
N LYS A 691 -37.33 -39.32 -3.44
CA LYS A 691 -38.11 -38.52 -4.43
C LYS A 691 -37.32 -38.25 -5.73
N ALA A 692 -35.99 -38.29 -5.69
CA ALA A 692 -35.13 -38.07 -6.85
C ALA A 692 -35.21 -39.25 -7.83
N ASP A 693 -35.26 -40.48 -7.32
CA ASP A 693 -35.35 -41.72 -8.11
C ASP A 693 -36.64 -41.77 -8.94
N ALA A 694 -37.77 -41.43 -8.32
CA ALA A 694 -39.06 -41.35 -9.02
C ALA A 694 -39.06 -40.27 -10.13
N LYS A 695 -38.37 -39.15 -9.90
CA LYS A 695 -38.22 -38.07 -10.89
C LYS A 695 -37.32 -38.50 -12.06
N ARG A 696 -36.26 -39.26 -11.79
CA ARG A 696 -35.35 -39.84 -12.79
C ARG A 696 -36.08 -40.81 -13.72
N ALA A 697 -36.79 -41.80 -13.17
CA ALA A 697 -37.54 -42.80 -13.94
C ALA A 697 -38.64 -42.16 -14.82
N THR A 698 -39.38 -41.19 -14.28
CA THR A 698 -40.41 -40.48 -15.05
C THR A 698 -39.82 -39.51 -16.08
N GLY A 699 -38.60 -38.99 -15.87
CA GLY A 699 -37.85 -38.24 -16.87
C GLY A 699 -37.49 -39.09 -18.09
N ILE A 700 -37.04 -40.33 -17.88
CA ILE A 700 -36.73 -41.29 -18.96
C ILE A 700 -37.97 -41.56 -19.83
N LEU A 701 -39.13 -41.75 -19.23
CA LEU A 701 -40.39 -41.90 -19.96
C LEU A 701 -40.71 -40.71 -20.86
N ARG A 702 -40.59 -39.49 -20.33
CA ARG A 702 -40.89 -38.26 -21.08
C ARG A 702 -39.99 -38.11 -22.30
N ARG A 703 -38.70 -38.38 -22.15
CA ARG A 703 -37.71 -38.35 -23.26
C ARG A 703 -38.06 -39.34 -24.36
N ASN A 704 -38.65 -40.48 -24.00
CA ASN A 704 -39.06 -41.52 -24.93
C ASN A 704 -40.52 -41.41 -25.38
N GLY A 705 -41.09 -40.20 -25.28
CA GLY A 705 -42.40 -39.81 -25.80
C GLY A 705 -43.59 -40.42 -25.06
N TRP A 706 -43.51 -40.46 -23.74
CA TRP A 706 -44.63 -40.70 -22.84
C TRP A 706 -45.02 -39.43 -22.08
N THR A 707 -46.32 -39.19 -21.88
CA THR A 707 -46.84 -38.00 -21.19
C THR A 707 -47.70 -38.37 -20.01
N ARG A 708 -47.73 -37.51 -18.98
CA ARG A 708 -48.60 -37.71 -17.82
C ARG A 708 -50.05 -37.46 -18.23
N ASP A 709 -50.93 -38.41 -17.94
CA ASP A 709 -52.37 -38.36 -18.20
C ASP A 709 -53.16 -38.76 -16.95
N GLY A 710 -53.25 -37.81 -16.01
CA GLY A 710 -54.00 -37.97 -14.77
C GLY A 710 -53.36 -38.92 -13.74
N GLN A 711 -54.23 -39.62 -13.01
CA GLN A 711 -53.89 -40.62 -12.00
C GLN A 711 -54.70 -41.89 -12.23
N PHE A 712 -54.17 -43.03 -11.83
CA PHE A 712 -54.93 -44.28 -11.84
C PHE A 712 -56.12 -44.21 -10.87
N THR A 713 -57.31 -44.54 -11.35
CA THR A 713 -58.55 -44.48 -10.55
C THR A 713 -58.92 -45.82 -9.92
N LYS A 714 -58.33 -46.93 -10.40
CA LYS A 714 -58.59 -48.32 -9.97
C LYS A 714 -57.28 -49.15 -10.03
N GLY A 715 -57.26 -50.31 -9.38
CA GLY A 715 -56.12 -51.25 -9.42
C GLY A 715 -55.00 -50.95 -8.41
N PRO A 716 -53.89 -51.71 -8.45
CA PRO A 716 -52.80 -51.63 -7.48
C PRO A 716 -52.07 -50.28 -7.47
N ASN A 717 -52.20 -49.47 -8.54
CA ASN A 717 -51.60 -48.14 -8.65
C ASN A 717 -52.57 -46.99 -8.32
N LYS A 718 -53.74 -47.25 -7.72
CA LYS A 718 -54.76 -46.22 -7.47
C LYS A 718 -54.18 -44.98 -6.75
N GLY A 719 -54.36 -43.80 -7.34
CA GLY A 719 -53.83 -42.52 -6.86
C GLY A 719 -52.43 -42.16 -7.38
N ALA A 720 -51.69 -43.11 -7.98
CA ALA A 720 -50.39 -42.83 -8.59
C ALA A 720 -50.55 -42.09 -9.94
N ALA A 721 -49.53 -41.31 -10.31
CA ALA A 721 -49.50 -40.62 -11.60
C ALA A 721 -49.45 -41.62 -12.76
N ARG A 722 -50.36 -41.44 -13.73
CA ARG A 722 -50.46 -42.27 -14.92
C ARG A 722 -49.72 -41.63 -16.09
N TYR A 723 -48.94 -42.42 -16.82
CA TYR A 723 -48.24 -42.00 -18.03
C TYR A 723 -48.67 -42.85 -19.22
N VAL A 724 -48.90 -42.22 -20.37
CA VAL A 724 -49.36 -42.86 -21.63
C VAL A 724 -48.43 -42.49 -22.78
N ARG A 725 -48.31 -43.36 -23.78
CA ARG A 725 -47.45 -43.14 -24.96
C ARG A 725 -48.10 -42.13 -25.91
N VAL A 726 -47.34 -41.11 -26.34
CA VAL A 726 -47.80 -40.13 -27.33
C VAL A 726 -47.73 -40.76 -28.73
N PRO A 727 -48.83 -40.76 -29.52
CA PRO A 727 -48.82 -41.28 -30.88
C PRO A 727 -47.75 -40.60 -31.75
N ALA A 728 -47.06 -41.36 -32.60
CA ALA A 728 -45.93 -40.87 -33.41
C ALA A 728 -46.27 -39.64 -34.26
N ALA A 729 -47.53 -39.46 -34.67
CA ALA A 729 -48.02 -38.31 -35.44
C ALA A 729 -47.92 -36.97 -34.68
N ALA A 730 -47.95 -36.98 -33.34
CA ALA A 730 -47.85 -35.76 -32.52
C ALA A 730 -46.40 -35.41 -32.11
N ARG A 731 -45.41 -36.26 -32.43
CA ARG A 731 -43.98 -36.03 -32.08
C ARG A 731 -43.26 -35.02 -32.99
N ARG A 732 -43.84 -34.65 -34.15
CA ARG A 732 -43.23 -33.72 -35.12
C ARG A 732 -43.57 -32.23 -34.92
N ALA A 733 -44.36 -31.88 -33.91
CA ALA A 733 -44.88 -30.51 -33.71
C ALA A 733 -44.48 -29.86 -32.37
N ARG A 734 -43.44 -30.34 -31.68
CA ARG A 734 -42.96 -29.75 -30.42
C ARG A 734 -41.46 -29.63 -30.37
#